data_AF-A0A4P5Z9N6-F1
#
_entry.id   AF-A0A4P5Z9N6-F1
#
_cell.length_a   1.000
_cell.length_b   1.000
_cell.length_c   1.000
_cell.angle_alpha   90.00
_cell.angle_beta   90.00
_cell.angle_gamma   90.00
#
_symmetry.space_group_name_H-M   'P 1'
#
loop_
_entity.id
_entity.type
_entity.pdbx_description
1 polymer ?
#
loop_
_entity_poly.entity_id
_entity_poly.type
_entity_poly.pdbx_seq_one_letter_code
_entity_poly.pdbx_strand_id
1 'polypeptide(L)'
;MSMKHIRDLFDQTRPIDRQITSVINYAGATEDQLEREIREYEVTDSLARHYERLLNHLSDGFSAGAGHEIGVWVSGFYGSGKSSFTKYLGFAFDPRRKLKGDPFLKWLQLQFQGVQLRQQLATVAHRFPATVIMLDLAAVASVQSAAQGVSRLLYDEVMAWAGYSRDEKLALLELLLEKDAKLDAFKKRFQEVAKGRSWDSLKNDLLLGVTFASRIVSEFYPEIWPDGKSFNDTKISARYGEDERVRQMLDLVARRSGNQRVIFIIDEVGQFLEGSPQLILNMQGLAENLKNHGFGQAWVIATAQQTLPVTGPLFKLKDRFPESRRVDIESSDIREITYRRLLRKSPAGDELLRSLFKEKEGGLLHATQLKNTKLLQSTLTADAFVRLYPFLPQHFSLLMELLRSLARSTGGIGLRSAIKVIQDVLVDVSGYRAGHLLLADAAIGALATADVFYDTLRRDIERANRQLVETVDRVGEVFGSGSLHLRVAKTVVVLQFVDGFPVSRENVAALLFPGLAAAPLAADVEKAVNEMLAEKGLPLTEIDGSLRFMSEAVSQIMSEKALLQPSSADANRLLGDRLREILTPEPAALVENTLKVKVQSKLVQGSMPVPISHEKSEIELHLEIVPPAELGTCLAARINDSRVLSNQHIIYLAGEDSPLIRDLLKEIDQCEKIYLRHRGEAAEKEVADYVRAQGQRADTLKQQDLDPALQNAFLKGSFVFRGKSQAVATRGTELLAACKAQVQQVAADVFHRFKEAPVNVETNLAERLLQTRDLSTIAAAVDPLGLVKKQGNTTRINDTHPALVALLDYLRKHGEVDGRKLLDDFGRAPFGWFKDTTRYLVAALLLAGRLRLRVASQWLKVAGEKAAEGLKNNHAFAKVDVATNDETVSQDTLLRAASRLLGVTGQNILPLPQTVSRGVQEHFPRFQRDYASLAAELTAAGLPGAERAGRLQKQLSQVLQGDASEAPTVLGAEECELIDSLLWAREVRKAFDQKLHEVTITAGELLREIPLLPKLGAAGALQQESATVCSELAGFLEREDFFAVAADLRHRLHSLQLLVKAGAEQLTNEFTTALDLERDAIRSTPVWASLPEADRATFSEELDALDLGTATDLAGLRALVNRKLEADSLLTRMRAKVEARAQEIAAVRNLPPPPAPTAPPPPPSGGKPAPARIKARRRYESGAAVQPLIKELQDAADADRPVDLELE
;
A
#
# COMPACT_ATOMS: atom_id res chain seq x y z
N MET A 1 -41.61 -60.34 42.28
CA MET A 1 -41.50 -61.00 40.96
C MET A 1 -40.02 -61.10 40.61
N SER A 2 -39.59 -62.21 39.99
CA SER A 2 -38.22 -62.29 39.44
C SER A 2 -38.18 -61.45 38.16
N MET A 3 -37.38 -60.38 38.17
CA MET A 3 -37.08 -59.60 36.97
C MET A 3 -36.25 -60.48 36.03
N LYS A 4 -36.63 -60.55 34.75
CA LYS A 4 -35.97 -61.38 33.72
C LYS A 4 -35.57 -60.57 32.49
N HIS A 5 -36.36 -59.58 32.12
CA HIS A 5 -36.16 -58.75 30.94
C HIS A 5 -35.77 -57.33 31.33
N ILE A 6 -35.10 -56.62 30.43
CA ILE A 6 -34.65 -55.23 30.66
C ILE A 6 -35.85 -54.30 30.96
N ARG A 7 -37.01 -54.56 30.35
CA ARG A 7 -38.29 -53.90 30.59
C ARG A 7 -38.70 -53.88 32.07
N ASP A 8 -38.39 -54.94 32.82
CA ASP A 8 -38.77 -55.10 34.23
C ASP A 8 -38.02 -54.14 35.18
N LEU A 9 -36.89 -53.57 34.72
CA LEU A 9 -36.02 -52.71 35.53
C LEU A 9 -36.54 -51.28 35.66
N PHE A 10 -37.39 -50.82 34.74
CA PHE A 10 -37.84 -49.43 34.65
C PHE A 10 -38.98 -49.09 35.63
N ASP A 11 -39.17 -47.80 35.89
CA ASP A 11 -40.26 -47.26 36.70
C ASP A 11 -41.61 -47.35 35.96
N GLN A 12 -42.52 -48.18 36.47
CA GLN A 12 -43.85 -48.41 35.88
C GLN A 12 -44.77 -47.18 35.89
N THR A 13 -44.44 -46.12 36.66
CA THR A 13 -45.21 -44.86 36.62
C THR A 13 -44.99 -44.06 35.34
N ARG A 14 -43.93 -44.36 34.58
CA ARG A 14 -43.58 -43.72 33.30
C ARG A 14 -43.20 -44.80 32.27
N PRO A 15 -44.19 -45.55 31.72
CA PRO A 15 -43.95 -46.64 30.77
C PRO A 15 -43.09 -46.22 29.58
N ILE A 16 -42.15 -47.07 29.17
CA ILE A 16 -41.11 -46.75 28.16
C ILE A 16 -41.63 -46.71 26.72
N ASP A 17 -42.81 -47.29 26.47
CA ASP A 17 -43.53 -47.41 25.21
C ASP A 17 -44.59 -46.32 24.98
N ARG A 18 -44.75 -45.40 25.94
CA ARG A 18 -45.69 -44.26 25.82
C ARG A 18 -45.29 -43.29 24.70
N GLN A 19 -46.27 -42.59 24.13
CA GLN A 19 -46.00 -41.57 23.12
C GLN A 19 -45.23 -40.37 23.69
N ILE A 20 -44.03 -40.11 23.15
CA ILE A 20 -43.22 -38.92 23.43
C ILE A 20 -43.30 -37.98 22.22
N THR A 21 -43.84 -36.77 22.43
CA THR A 21 -43.91 -35.73 21.39
C THR A 21 -42.50 -35.26 21.02
N SER A 22 -42.14 -35.34 19.74
CA SER A 22 -40.78 -35.03 19.25
C SER A 22 -40.57 -33.58 18.82
N VAL A 23 -41.65 -32.85 18.51
CA VAL A 23 -41.62 -31.44 18.07
C VAL A 23 -42.64 -30.67 18.90
N ILE A 24 -42.26 -29.48 19.36
CA ILE A 24 -43.08 -28.63 20.22
C ILE A 24 -43.75 -27.60 19.33
N ASN A 25 -45.06 -27.73 19.15
CA ASN A 25 -45.80 -26.76 18.36
C ASN A 25 -46.13 -25.52 19.21
N TYR A 26 -45.83 -24.33 18.69
CA TYR A 26 -46.22 -23.05 19.28
C TYR A 26 -47.68 -22.68 18.96
N ALA A 27 -48.18 -23.09 17.78
CA ALA A 27 -49.51 -22.75 17.28
C ALA A 27 -50.48 -23.94 17.31
N GLY A 28 -51.47 -23.90 18.20
CA GLY A 28 -52.60 -24.84 18.17
C GLY A 28 -52.42 -26.17 18.94
N ALA A 29 -51.47 -26.26 19.88
CA ALA A 29 -51.43 -27.36 20.83
C ALA A 29 -52.72 -27.38 21.70
N THR A 30 -53.38 -28.54 21.80
CA THR A 30 -54.55 -28.70 22.68
C THR A 30 -54.16 -28.63 24.15
N GLU A 31 -55.12 -28.33 25.03
CA GLU A 31 -54.85 -28.20 26.47
C GLU A 31 -54.26 -29.49 27.06
N ASP A 32 -54.79 -30.65 26.66
CA ASP A 32 -54.27 -31.98 27.06
C ASP A 32 -52.89 -32.33 26.47
N GLN A 33 -52.51 -31.74 25.33
CA GLN A 33 -51.16 -31.88 24.80
C GLN A 33 -50.18 -31.04 25.64
N LEU A 34 -50.56 -29.78 25.94
CA LEU A 34 -49.73 -28.88 26.75
C LEU A 34 -49.54 -29.39 28.19
N GLU A 35 -50.55 -30.02 28.79
CA GLU A 35 -50.40 -30.65 30.11
C GLU A 35 -49.39 -31.80 30.11
N ARG A 36 -49.46 -32.69 29.12
CA ARG A 36 -48.50 -33.80 28.97
C ARG A 36 -47.09 -33.26 28.71
N GLU A 37 -46.98 -32.26 27.84
CA GLU A 37 -45.74 -31.53 27.52
C GLU A 37 -45.04 -30.96 28.76
N ILE A 38 -45.76 -30.29 29.68
CA ILE A 38 -45.16 -29.70 30.89
C ILE A 38 -44.91 -30.74 32.00
N ARG A 39 -45.75 -31.78 32.14
CA ARG A 39 -45.57 -32.86 33.13
C ARG A 39 -44.36 -33.77 32.85
N GLU A 40 -43.88 -33.78 31.61
CA GLU A 40 -42.67 -34.50 31.21
C GLU A 40 -41.44 -33.60 31.04
N TYR A 41 -41.54 -32.32 31.41
CA TYR A 41 -40.42 -31.38 31.30
C TYR A 41 -39.48 -31.53 32.49
N GLU A 42 -38.41 -32.31 32.31
CA GLU A 42 -37.34 -32.46 33.29
C GLU A 42 -36.38 -31.26 33.24
N VAL A 43 -36.15 -30.63 34.39
CA VAL A 43 -35.17 -29.55 34.53
C VAL A 43 -33.92 -30.08 35.23
N THR A 44 -32.77 -29.97 34.57
CA THR A 44 -31.45 -30.30 35.10
C THR A 44 -30.90 -29.16 35.96
N ASP A 45 -29.84 -29.44 36.73
CA ASP A 45 -29.18 -28.41 37.54
C ASP A 45 -28.48 -27.35 36.67
N SER A 46 -28.14 -27.67 35.42
CA SER A 46 -27.67 -26.68 34.44
C SER A 46 -28.80 -25.78 33.97
N LEU A 47 -29.91 -26.36 33.52
CA LEU A 47 -31.09 -25.60 33.08
C LEU A 47 -31.65 -24.71 34.20
N ALA A 48 -31.66 -25.18 35.46
CA ALA A 48 -32.05 -24.38 36.62
C ALA A 48 -31.19 -23.10 36.74
N ARG A 49 -29.86 -23.21 36.65
CA ARG A 49 -28.94 -22.05 36.67
C ARG A 49 -29.11 -21.13 35.45
N HIS A 50 -29.57 -21.63 34.31
CA HIS A 50 -29.96 -20.80 33.18
C HIS A 50 -31.26 -20.03 33.43
N TYR A 51 -32.28 -20.65 34.03
CA TYR A 51 -33.48 -19.96 34.47
C TYR A 51 -33.15 -18.87 35.51
N GLU A 52 -32.36 -19.16 36.54
CA GLU A 52 -31.97 -18.18 37.58
C GLU A 52 -31.29 -16.93 36.98
N ARG A 53 -30.29 -17.13 36.09
CA ARG A 53 -29.59 -16.03 35.41
C ARG A 53 -30.52 -15.22 34.52
N LEU A 54 -31.37 -15.89 33.74
CA LEU A 54 -32.29 -15.22 32.83
C LEU A 54 -33.38 -14.43 33.59
N LEU A 55 -33.89 -14.97 34.70
CA LEU A 55 -34.85 -14.27 35.57
C LEU A 55 -34.24 -13.02 36.20
N ASN A 56 -32.97 -13.06 36.62
CA ASN A 56 -32.26 -11.87 37.07
C ASN A 56 -32.18 -10.81 35.95
N HIS A 57 -31.71 -11.19 34.76
CA HIS A 57 -31.59 -10.25 33.64
C HIS A 57 -32.93 -9.67 33.17
N LEU A 58 -34.00 -10.47 33.15
CA LEU A 58 -35.36 -9.99 32.89
C LEU A 58 -35.81 -9.00 33.96
N SER A 59 -35.64 -9.34 35.24
CA SER A 59 -35.97 -8.46 36.37
C SER A 59 -35.22 -7.13 36.31
N ASP A 60 -33.92 -7.15 36.00
CA ASP A 60 -33.08 -5.96 35.88
C ASP A 60 -33.56 -5.06 34.73
N GLY A 61 -33.69 -5.61 33.52
CA GLY A 61 -34.06 -4.82 32.34
C GLY A 61 -35.50 -4.29 32.41
N PHE A 62 -36.46 -5.06 32.92
CA PHE A 62 -37.81 -4.56 33.18
C PHE A 62 -37.86 -3.46 34.27
N SER A 63 -36.88 -3.42 35.19
CA SER A 63 -36.79 -2.41 36.25
C SER A 63 -36.07 -1.13 35.85
N ALA A 64 -34.96 -1.25 35.12
CA ALA A 64 -34.02 -0.14 34.90
C ALA A 64 -34.30 0.69 33.64
N GLY A 65 -35.09 0.17 32.70
CA GLY A 65 -35.56 0.93 31.54
C GLY A 65 -34.54 1.03 30.40
N ALA A 66 -34.31 2.25 29.90
CA ALA A 66 -33.52 2.52 28.69
C ALA A 66 -32.05 2.05 28.80
N GLY A 67 -31.50 1.53 27.70
CA GLY A 67 -30.07 1.27 27.54
C GLY A 67 -29.61 -0.18 27.77
N HIS A 68 -30.40 -1.04 28.42
CA HIS A 68 -30.08 -2.46 28.54
C HIS A 68 -30.16 -3.21 27.21
N GLU A 69 -29.25 -4.16 26.97
CA GLU A 69 -29.42 -5.16 25.91
C GLU A 69 -30.53 -6.15 26.28
N ILE A 70 -31.43 -6.41 25.33
CA ILE A 70 -32.68 -7.17 25.50
C ILE A 70 -32.70 -8.50 24.72
N GLY A 71 -31.59 -8.87 24.09
CA GLY A 71 -31.43 -10.12 23.34
C GLY A 71 -30.96 -11.28 24.21
N VAL A 72 -31.63 -12.41 24.07
CA VAL A 72 -31.32 -13.70 24.70
C VAL A 72 -31.12 -14.73 23.59
N TRP A 73 -29.97 -15.41 23.59
CA TRP A 73 -29.66 -16.44 22.59
C TRP A 73 -29.70 -17.81 23.25
N VAL A 74 -30.59 -18.67 22.79
CA VAL A 74 -30.77 -20.04 23.30
C VAL A 74 -30.18 -21.01 22.28
N SER A 75 -29.02 -21.59 22.58
CA SER A 75 -28.34 -22.54 21.70
C SER A 75 -28.47 -24.00 22.19
N GLY A 76 -28.15 -24.93 21.30
CA GLY A 76 -28.20 -26.36 21.56
C GLY A 76 -28.71 -27.14 20.36
N PHE A 77 -28.23 -28.36 20.19
CA PHE A 77 -28.54 -29.22 19.05
C PHE A 77 -30.05 -29.53 18.90
N TYR A 78 -30.42 -30.10 17.77
CA TYR A 78 -31.82 -30.44 17.48
C TYR A 78 -32.41 -31.43 18.52
N GLY A 79 -33.61 -31.11 19.04
CA GLY A 79 -34.25 -31.91 20.09
C GLY A 79 -33.67 -31.74 21.50
N SER A 80 -32.79 -30.75 21.74
CA SER A 80 -32.22 -30.46 23.06
C SER A 80 -33.21 -29.90 24.08
N GLY A 81 -34.36 -29.39 23.63
CA GLY A 81 -35.36 -28.73 24.49
C GLY A 81 -35.34 -27.20 24.46
N LYS A 82 -34.61 -26.55 23.52
CA LYS A 82 -34.63 -25.08 23.33
C LYS A 82 -36.05 -24.52 23.29
N SER A 83 -36.89 -25.09 22.42
CA SER A 83 -38.28 -24.66 22.21
C SER A 83 -39.16 -24.93 23.44
N SER A 84 -38.86 -25.94 24.27
CA SER A 84 -39.53 -26.11 25.58
C SER A 84 -39.16 -24.96 26.51
N PHE A 85 -37.86 -24.69 26.64
CA PHE A 85 -37.32 -23.69 27.56
C PHE A 85 -37.92 -22.31 27.28
N THR A 86 -37.91 -21.88 26.02
CA THR A 86 -38.49 -20.60 25.61
C THR A 86 -40.02 -20.57 25.74
N LYS A 87 -40.73 -21.59 25.23
CA LYS A 87 -42.20 -21.69 25.28
C LYS A 87 -42.72 -21.62 26.72
N TYR A 88 -42.15 -22.41 27.62
CA TYR A 88 -42.63 -22.50 29.00
C TYR A 88 -42.25 -21.27 29.82
N LEU A 89 -41.06 -20.70 29.61
CA LEU A 89 -40.69 -19.42 30.19
C LEU A 89 -41.68 -18.33 29.76
N GLY A 90 -41.93 -18.20 28.45
CA GLY A 90 -42.91 -17.25 27.92
C GLY A 90 -44.30 -17.44 28.54
N PHE A 91 -44.84 -18.65 28.49
CA PHE A 91 -46.15 -18.94 29.10
C PHE A 91 -46.22 -18.69 30.61
N ALA A 92 -45.10 -18.71 31.35
CA ALA A 92 -45.08 -18.35 32.76
C ALA A 92 -45.18 -16.82 33.01
N PHE A 93 -44.81 -16.00 32.03
CA PHE A 93 -44.92 -14.52 32.08
C PHE A 93 -46.24 -13.97 31.52
N ASP A 94 -46.98 -14.74 30.72
CA ASP A 94 -48.30 -14.35 30.21
C ASP A 94 -49.43 -14.70 31.22
N PRO A 95 -50.04 -13.72 31.90
CA PRO A 95 -51.12 -13.97 32.87
C PRO A 95 -52.42 -14.49 32.22
N ARG A 96 -52.56 -14.40 30.90
CA ARG A 96 -53.71 -14.94 30.16
C ARG A 96 -53.56 -16.45 29.93
N ARG A 97 -52.34 -17.01 30.02
CA ARG A 97 -52.07 -18.41 29.75
C ARG A 97 -52.41 -19.28 30.96
N LYS A 98 -53.54 -19.99 30.85
CA LYS A 98 -54.03 -20.95 31.84
C LYS A 98 -53.98 -22.39 31.31
N LEU A 99 -53.89 -23.32 32.24
CA LEU A 99 -53.92 -24.77 32.00
C LEU A 99 -54.74 -25.41 33.13
N LYS A 100 -55.89 -26.01 32.77
CA LYS A 100 -56.93 -26.51 33.69
C LYS A 100 -57.40 -25.45 34.69
N GLY A 101 -57.52 -24.20 34.23
CA GLY A 101 -57.94 -23.04 35.02
C GLY A 101 -56.85 -22.40 35.88
N ASP A 102 -55.79 -23.12 36.23
CA ASP A 102 -54.61 -22.59 36.93
C ASP A 102 -53.70 -21.80 35.97
N PRO A 103 -52.99 -20.73 36.42
CA PRO A 103 -51.96 -20.06 35.64
C PRO A 103 -50.81 -21.01 35.26
N PHE A 104 -50.30 -20.92 34.02
CA PHE A 104 -49.24 -21.81 33.54
C PHE A 104 -47.95 -21.71 34.38
N LEU A 105 -47.66 -20.53 34.94
CA LEU A 105 -46.62 -20.28 35.95
C LEU A 105 -46.53 -21.39 37.03
N LYS A 106 -47.67 -21.79 37.60
CA LYS A 106 -47.77 -22.80 38.66
C LYS A 106 -47.30 -24.18 38.19
N TRP A 107 -47.59 -24.53 36.93
CA TRP A 107 -47.20 -25.79 36.32
C TRP A 107 -45.71 -25.87 36.03
N LEU A 108 -45.08 -24.76 35.63
CA LEU A 108 -43.63 -24.68 35.45
C LEU A 108 -42.89 -24.74 36.79
N GLN A 109 -43.38 -24.05 37.84
CA GLN A 109 -42.78 -24.12 39.18
C GLN A 109 -42.66 -25.56 39.71
N LEU A 110 -43.63 -26.44 39.41
CA LEU A 110 -43.60 -27.84 39.84
C LEU A 110 -42.42 -28.64 39.25
N GLN A 111 -41.84 -28.21 38.12
CA GLN A 111 -40.74 -28.92 37.45
C GLN A 111 -39.36 -28.58 38.04
N PHE A 112 -39.22 -27.45 38.74
CA PHE A 112 -37.98 -27.09 39.43
C PHE A 112 -37.88 -27.82 40.77
N GLN A 113 -36.70 -28.32 41.14
CA GLN A 113 -36.48 -28.92 42.47
C GLN A 113 -36.21 -27.85 43.55
N GLY A 114 -35.47 -26.79 43.22
CA GLY A 114 -35.07 -25.73 44.15
C GLY A 114 -36.22 -24.78 44.52
N VAL A 115 -36.49 -24.65 45.82
CA VAL A 115 -37.53 -23.74 46.37
C VAL A 115 -37.23 -22.27 46.02
N GLN A 116 -35.96 -21.88 46.03
CA GLN A 116 -35.52 -20.51 45.72
C GLN A 116 -35.88 -20.11 44.28
N LEU A 117 -35.52 -20.92 43.27
CA LEU A 117 -35.89 -20.69 41.87
C LEU A 117 -37.42 -20.67 41.66
N ARG A 118 -38.17 -21.55 42.34
CA ARG A 118 -39.66 -21.50 42.31
C ARG A 118 -40.19 -20.15 42.78
N GLN A 119 -39.67 -19.62 43.89
CA GLN A 119 -40.07 -18.33 44.45
C GLN A 119 -39.62 -17.16 43.56
N GLN A 120 -38.40 -17.22 43.02
CA GLN A 120 -37.85 -16.22 42.10
C GLN A 120 -38.70 -16.11 40.82
N LEU A 121 -39.02 -17.24 40.16
CA LEU A 121 -39.88 -17.25 38.96
C LEU A 121 -41.23 -16.59 39.25
N ALA A 122 -41.90 -16.97 40.34
CA ALA A 122 -43.19 -16.35 40.69
C ALA A 122 -43.07 -14.85 41.00
N THR A 123 -42.03 -14.45 41.74
CA THR A 123 -41.80 -13.05 42.09
C THR A 123 -41.59 -12.18 40.84
N VAL A 124 -40.73 -12.64 39.92
CA VAL A 124 -40.43 -11.91 38.68
C VAL A 124 -41.64 -11.90 37.74
N ALA A 125 -42.30 -13.05 37.50
CA ALA A 125 -43.46 -13.14 36.62
C ALA A 125 -44.68 -12.35 37.13
N HIS A 126 -44.93 -12.32 38.46
CA HIS A 126 -46.01 -11.51 39.03
C HIS A 126 -45.69 -10.00 39.04
N ARG A 127 -44.42 -9.61 39.23
CA ARG A 127 -44.01 -8.19 39.20
C ARG A 127 -43.94 -7.65 37.76
N PHE A 128 -43.58 -8.49 36.81
CA PHE A 128 -43.37 -8.15 35.41
C PHE A 128 -44.19 -9.04 34.45
N PRO A 129 -45.53 -9.06 34.54
CA PRO A 129 -46.34 -9.74 33.54
C PRO A 129 -46.07 -9.14 32.16
N ALA A 130 -46.02 -9.97 31.12
CA ALA A 130 -45.69 -9.56 29.76
C ALA A 130 -46.63 -10.18 28.74
N THR A 131 -46.86 -9.48 27.64
CA THR A 131 -47.44 -10.08 26.43
C THR A 131 -46.39 -10.97 25.77
N VAL A 132 -46.76 -12.17 25.33
CA VAL A 132 -45.82 -13.12 24.74
C VAL A 132 -46.26 -13.47 23.33
N ILE A 133 -45.35 -13.29 22.38
CA ILE A 133 -45.59 -13.51 20.95
C ILE A 133 -44.50 -14.45 20.44
N MET A 134 -44.91 -15.53 19.78
CA MET A 134 -44.05 -16.67 19.42
C MET A 134 -44.08 -16.85 17.91
N LEU A 135 -42.92 -16.82 17.26
CA LEU A 135 -42.74 -17.00 15.82
C LEU A 135 -41.88 -18.23 15.55
N ASP A 136 -42.41 -19.20 14.81
CA ASP A 136 -41.67 -20.34 14.29
C ASP A 136 -41.23 -20.04 12.84
N LEU A 137 -39.93 -19.76 12.65
CA LEU A 137 -39.41 -19.44 11.32
C LEU A 137 -39.43 -20.63 10.38
N ALA A 138 -39.30 -21.87 10.88
CA ALA A 138 -39.32 -23.07 10.05
C ALA A 138 -40.74 -23.37 9.53
N ALA A 139 -41.78 -23.10 10.33
CA ALA A 139 -43.17 -23.24 9.91
C ALA A 139 -43.62 -22.16 8.91
N VAL A 140 -43.07 -20.95 8.99
CA VAL A 140 -43.45 -19.80 8.15
C VAL A 140 -42.62 -19.71 6.85
N ALA A 141 -41.44 -20.34 6.79
CA ALA A 141 -40.54 -20.37 5.63
C ALA A 141 -41.01 -21.30 4.49
N SER A 142 -42.20 -21.01 3.92
CA SER A 142 -42.52 -21.49 2.57
C SER A 142 -41.70 -20.72 1.51
N VAL A 143 -41.54 -21.30 0.32
CA VAL A 143 -40.54 -20.89 -0.70
C VAL A 143 -40.61 -19.41 -1.16
N GLN A 144 -41.69 -18.69 -0.84
CA GLN A 144 -41.88 -17.26 -1.19
C GLN A 144 -41.65 -16.27 -0.04
N SER A 145 -41.53 -16.70 1.23
CA SER A 145 -41.43 -15.78 2.39
C SER A 145 -40.00 -15.51 2.88
N ALA A 146 -39.03 -16.39 2.60
CA ALA A 146 -37.65 -16.30 3.11
C ALA A 146 -36.91 -15.00 2.72
N ALA A 147 -37.31 -14.34 1.64
CA ALA A 147 -36.70 -13.08 1.18
C ALA A 147 -37.12 -11.84 2.00
N GLN A 148 -38.10 -11.95 2.92
CA GLN A 148 -38.71 -10.77 3.55
C GLN A 148 -38.05 -10.30 4.87
N GLY A 149 -37.17 -11.12 5.46
CA GLY A 149 -36.47 -10.81 6.71
C GLY A 149 -37.26 -11.11 7.99
N VAL A 150 -36.55 -11.46 9.07
CA VAL A 150 -37.12 -11.80 10.39
C VAL A 150 -37.99 -10.66 10.94
N SER A 151 -37.56 -9.41 10.79
CA SER A 151 -38.32 -8.22 11.21
C SER A 151 -39.71 -8.13 10.57
N ARG A 152 -39.86 -8.60 9.32
CA ARG A 152 -41.15 -8.59 8.62
C ARG A 152 -42.05 -9.73 9.10
N LEU A 153 -41.51 -10.95 9.18
CA LEU A 153 -42.27 -12.11 9.65
C LEU A 153 -42.78 -11.90 11.09
N LEU A 154 -41.99 -11.26 11.96
CA LEU A 154 -42.43 -10.90 13.30
C LEU A 154 -43.56 -9.86 13.30
N TYR A 155 -43.51 -8.86 12.41
CA TYR A 155 -44.59 -7.88 12.28
C TYR A 155 -45.89 -8.53 11.83
N ASP A 156 -45.84 -9.43 10.85
CA ASP A 156 -47.01 -10.14 10.35
C ASP A 156 -47.63 -11.04 11.45
N GLU A 157 -46.80 -11.67 12.30
CA GLU A 157 -47.25 -12.43 13.48
C GLU A 157 -47.86 -11.51 14.56
N VAL A 158 -47.30 -10.33 14.81
CA VAL A 158 -47.88 -9.33 15.73
C VAL A 158 -49.23 -8.82 15.22
N MET A 159 -49.38 -8.59 13.92
CA MET A 159 -50.66 -8.21 13.29
C MET A 159 -51.70 -9.33 13.45
N ALA A 160 -51.31 -10.58 13.19
CA ALA A 160 -52.17 -11.75 13.38
C ALA A 160 -52.59 -11.93 14.86
N TRP A 161 -51.65 -11.82 15.80
CA TRP A 161 -51.91 -11.84 17.25
C TRP A 161 -52.88 -10.74 17.69
N ALA A 162 -52.76 -9.54 17.11
CA ALA A 162 -53.65 -8.41 17.36
C ALA A 162 -55.04 -8.54 16.69
N GLY A 163 -55.28 -9.62 15.93
CA GLY A 163 -56.56 -9.95 15.31
C GLY A 163 -56.79 -9.35 13.92
N TYR A 164 -55.76 -8.82 13.26
CA TYR A 164 -55.83 -8.35 11.89
C TYR A 164 -55.78 -9.50 10.87
N SER A 165 -56.04 -9.19 9.61
CA SER A 165 -55.86 -10.07 8.46
C SER A 165 -54.42 -10.57 8.31
N ARG A 166 -54.27 -11.77 7.74
CA ARG A 166 -53.00 -12.33 7.26
C ARG A 166 -52.59 -11.83 5.86
N ASP A 167 -53.49 -11.15 5.14
CA ASP A 167 -53.13 -10.45 3.89
C ASP A 167 -52.64 -9.04 4.23
N GLU A 168 -51.47 -8.68 3.69
CA GLU A 168 -50.78 -7.41 3.97
C GLU A 168 -51.63 -6.16 3.62
N LYS A 169 -52.45 -6.23 2.57
CA LYS A 169 -53.29 -5.10 2.12
C LYS A 169 -54.52 -4.96 2.98
N LEU A 170 -55.16 -6.08 3.31
CA LEU A 170 -56.31 -6.09 4.22
C LEU A 170 -55.91 -5.69 5.64
N ALA A 171 -54.73 -6.11 6.11
CA ALA A 171 -54.19 -5.75 7.42
C ALA A 171 -53.88 -4.24 7.53
N LEU A 172 -53.27 -3.65 6.50
CA LEU A 172 -53.05 -2.20 6.43
C LEU A 172 -54.37 -1.44 6.36
N LEU A 173 -55.34 -1.92 5.58
CA LEU A 173 -56.67 -1.31 5.47
C LEU A 173 -57.41 -1.33 6.83
N GLU A 174 -57.44 -2.47 7.53
CA GLU A 174 -58.00 -2.56 8.89
C GLU A 174 -57.29 -1.61 9.87
N LEU A 175 -55.96 -1.52 9.82
CA LEU A 175 -55.18 -0.63 10.69
C LEU A 175 -55.50 0.86 10.47
N LEU A 176 -55.69 1.28 9.22
CA LEU A 176 -56.13 2.64 8.89
C LEU A 176 -57.58 2.88 9.34
N LEU A 177 -58.49 1.96 9.00
CA LEU A 177 -59.90 2.03 9.39
C LEU A 177 -60.09 2.08 10.91
N GLU A 178 -59.25 1.38 11.67
CA GLU A 178 -59.28 1.40 13.13
C GLU A 178 -58.74 2.73 13.69
N LYS A 179 -57.62 3.24 13.14
CA LYS A 179 -57.06 4.56 13.54
C LYS A 179 -58.03 5.71 13.30
N ASP A 180 -58.81 5.66 12.22
CA ASP A 180 -59.81 6.66 11.86
C ASP A 180 -61.20 6.42 12.50
N ALA A 181 -61.37 5.37 13.31
CA ALA A 181 -62.66 4.91 13.85
C ALA A 181 -63.74 4.62 12.78
N LYS A 182 -63.33 4.30 11.54
CA LYS A 182 -64.19 3.92 10.40
C LYS A 182 -64.47 2.42 10.29
N LEU A 183 -63.78 1.58 11.08
CA LEU A 183 -63.80 0.12 10.94
C LEU A 183 -65.20 -0.50 10.99
N ASP A 184 -66.08 -0.09 11.91
CA ASP A 184 -67.42 -0.67 12.01
C ASP A 184 -68.32 -0.30 10.83
N ALA A 185 -68.18 0.93 10.31
CA ALA A 185 -68.86 1.35 9.08
C ALA A 185 -68.38 0.54 7.87
N PHE A 186 -67.07 0.26 7.78
CA PHE A 186 -66.50 -0.62 6.76
C PHE A 186 -66.99 -2.06 6.91
N LYS A 187 -67.02 -2.64 8.11
CA LYS A 187 -67.52 -4.01 8.34
C LYS A 187 -68.98 -4.15 7.90
N LYS A 188 -69.83 -3.16 8.23
CA LYS A 188 -71.23 -3.12 7.79
C LYS A 188 -71.35 -3.03 6.26
N ARG A 189 -70.61 -2.11 5.64
CA ARG A 189 -70.62 -1.91 4.19
C ARG A 189 -70.08 -3.10 3.41
N PHE A 190 -69.02 -3.73 3.92
CA PHE A 190 -68.48 -4.99 3.41
C PHE A 190 -69.54 -6.10 3.46
N GLN A 191 -70.29 -6.22 4.56
CA GLN A 191 -71.32 -7.24 4.70
C GLN A 191 -72.46 -7.08 3.68
N GLU A 192 -72.85 -5.85 3.33
CA GLU A 192 -73.81 -5.56 2.26
C GLU A 192 -73.30 -6.08 0.91
N VAL A 193 -72.06 -5.74 0.54
CA VAL A 193 -71.46 -6.09 -0.76
C VAL A 193 -71.04 -7.56 -0.85
N ALA A 194 -70.67 -8.19 0.26
CA ALA A 194 -70.32 -9.61 0.40
C ALA A 194 -71.54 -10.53 0.60
N LYS A 195 -72.76 -10.05 0.32
CA LYS A 195 -74.03 -10.80 0.39
C LYS A 195 -74.28 -11.43 1.78
N GLY A 196 -74.10 -10.65 2.84
CA GLY A 196 -74.39 -11.04 4.22
C GLY A 196 -73.23 -11.68 4.99
N ARG A 197 -72.11 -12.02 4.32
CA ARG A 197 -70.91 -12.57 4.97
C ARG A 197 -70.16 -11.48 5.75
N SER A 198 -69.74 -11.75 6.98
CA SER A 198 -69.05 -10.77 7.80
C SER A 198 -67.59 -10.60 7.39
N TRP A 199 -67.04 -9.41 7.65
CA TRP A 199 -65.63 -9.11 7.44
C TRP A 199 -64.72 -10.11 8.15
N ASP A 200 -64.94 -10.35 9.44
CA ASP A 200 -64.08 -11.24 10.24
C ASP A 200 -64.13 -12.71 9.78
N SER A 201 -65.15 -13.15 9.03
CA SER A 201 -65.16 -14.48 8.39
C SER A 201 -64.39 -14.57 7.08
N LEU A 202 -64.18 -13.45 6.37
CA LEU A 202 -63.57 -13.43 5.03
C LEU A 202 -62.22 -12.70 4.97
N LYS A 203 -61.81 -11.97 6.01
CA LYS A 203 -60.57 -11.19 5.98
C LYS A 203 -59.30 -12.02 5.83
N ASN A 204 -59.35 -13.33 6.08
CA ASN A 204 -58.25 -14.27 5.87
C ASN A 204 -58.44 -15.17 4.63
N ASP A 205 -59.49 -14.93 3.83
CA ASP A 205 -59.69 -15.56 2.52
C ASP A 205 -58.93 -14.73 1.47
N LEU A 206 -57.81 -15.27 0.99
CA LEU A 206 -56.91 -14.62 0.04
C LEU A 206 -57.57 -14.24 -1.30
N LEU A 207 -58.70 -14.88 -1.66
CA LEU A 207 -59.43 -14.58 -2.88
C LEU A 207 -60.60 -13.64 -2.60
N LEU A 208 -61.48 -14.00 -1.66
CA LEU A 208 -62.74 -13.29 -1.43
C LEU A 208 -62.56 -12.01 -0.62
N GLY A 209 -61.68 -12.00 0.39
CA GLY A 209 -61.43 -10.83 1.24
C GLY A 209 -60.96 -9.63 0.41
N VAL A 210 -59.93 -9.82 -0.40
CA VAL A 210 -59.35 -8.79 -1.30
C VAL A 210 -60.37 -8.38 -2.39
N THR A 211 -61.07 -9.34 -2.98
CA THR A 211 -62.07 -9.08 -4.04
C THR A 211 -63.23 -8.21 -3.54
N PHE A 212 -63.73 -8.43 -2.31
CA PHE A 212 -64.81 -7.62 -1.77
C PHE A 212 -64.32 -6.30 -1.19
N ALA A 213 -63.16 -6.26 -0.54
CA ALA A 213 -62.57 -5.02 -0.02
C ALA A 213 -62.26 -4.01 -1.15
N SER A 214 -61.66 -4.47 -2.25
CA SER A 214 -61.32 -3.61 -3.41
C SER A 214 -62.54 -2.92 -4.04
N ARG A 215 -63.76 -3.43 -3.86
CA ARG A 215 -64.98 -2.80 -4.40
C ARG A 215 -65.46 -1.57 -3.63
N ILE A 216 -65.10 -1.47 -2.34
CA ILE A 216 -65.62 -0.46 -1.43
C ILE A 216 -64.53 0.44 -0.82
N VAL A 217 -63.25 0.08 -0.96
CA VAL A 217 -62.14 0.83 -0.35
C VAL A 217 -62.09 2.32 -0.75
N SER A 218 -62.48 2.64 -1.99
CA SER A 218 -62.58 4.02 -2.48
C SER A 218 -63.76 4.80 -1.88
N GLU A 219 -64.74 4.14 -1.25
CA GLU A 219 -65.79 4.81 -0.45
C GLU A 219 -65.24 5.34 0.89
N PHE A 220 -64.11 4.79 1.39
CA PHE A 220 -63.54 5.11 2.71
C PHE A 220 -62.25 5.93 2.66
N TYR A 221 -61.45 5.75 1.59
CA TYR A 221 -60.15 6.39 1.37
C TYR A 221 -59.92 6.74 -0.12
N PRO A 222 -60.79 7.55 -0.76
CA PRO A 222 -60.65 7.92 -2.18
C PRO A 222 -59.31 8.62 -2.49
N GLU A 223 -58.71 9.30 -1.51
CA GLU A 223 -57.42 9.98 -1.62
C GLU A 223 -56.20 9.04 -1.57
N ILE A 224 -56.35 7.82 -1.03
CA ILE A 224 -55.31 6.79 -1.00
C ILE A 224 -55.53 5.77 -2.13
N TRP A 225 -56.79 5.41 -2.37
CA TRP A 225 -57.24 4.40 -3.31
C TRP A 225 -58.48 4.90 -4.08
N PRO A 226 -58.31 5.65 -5.18
CA PRO A 226 -59.44 6.19 -5.94
C PRO A 226 -60.32 5.12 -6.59
N ASP A 227 -59.77 3.92 -6.83
CA ASP A 227 -60.49 2.77 -7.37
C ASP A 227 -59.94 1.43 -6.84
N GLY A 228 -60.70 0.34 -7.05
CA GLY A 228 -60.30 -1.00 -6.60
C GLY A 228 -59.06 -1.59 -7.27
N LYS A 229 -58.68 -1.12 -8.46
CA LYS A 229 -57.43 -1.52 -9.12
C LYS A 229 -56.24 -0.89 -8.39
N SER A 230 -56.32 0.38 -8.00
CA SER A 230 -55.26 1.06 -7.23
C SER A 230 -54.98 0.36 -5.89
N PHE A 231 -56.00 -0.18 -5.22
CA PHE A 231 -55.84 -1.02 -4.03
C PHE A 231 -55.14 -2.35 -4.35
N ASN A 232 -55.58 -3.05 -5.40
CA ASN A 232 -54.98 -4.31 -5.82
C ASN A 232 -53.52 -4.14 -6.28
N ASP A 233 -53.18 -3.03 -6.92
CA ASP A 233 -51.83 -2.71 -7.40
C ASP A 233 -50.91 -2.12 -6.29
N THR A 234 -51.44 -1.86 -5.09
CA THR A 234 -50.66 -1.31 -3.97
C THR A 234 -49.62 -2.32 -3.46
N LYS A 235 -48.34 -1.96 -3.60
CA LYS A 235 -47.20 -2.65 -3.01
C LYS A 235 -46.86 -2.03 -1.64
N ILE A 236 -47.03 -2.80 -0.57
CA ILE A 236 -46.87 -2.31 0.81
C ILE A 236 -45.45 -2.55 1.34
N SER A 237 -44.75 -3.55 0.81
CA SER A 237 -43.39 -3.99 1.18
C SER A 237 -42.27 -2.94 1.10
N ALA A 238 -42.56 -1.72 0.62
CA ALA A 238 -41.62 -0.61 0.50
C ALA A 238 -41.95 0.64 1.36
N ARG A 239 -43.07 0.68 2.11
CA ARG A 239 -43.52 1.94 2.77
C ARG A 239 -42.90 2.23 4.14
N TYR A 240 -42.51 1.23 4.92
CA TYR A 240 -41.99 1.42 6.29
C TYR A 240 -40.62 0.76 6.48
N GLY A 241 -39.64 1.57 6.89
CA GLY A 241 -38.33 1.09 7.34
C GLY A 241 -38.45 0.25 8.63
N GLU A 242 -37.39 -0.52 8.93
CA GLU A 242 -37.37 -1.46 10.07
C GLU A 242 -37.65 -0.79 11.42
N ASP A 243 -37.11 0.43 11.58
CA ASP A 243 -37.29 1.31 12.75
C ASP A 243 -38.77 1.60 13.04
N GLU A 244 -39.50 2.05 12.02
CA GLU A 244 -40.93 2.39 12.12
C GLU A 244 -41.81 1.14 12.28
N ARG A 245 -41.43 0.03 11.65
CA ARG A 245 -42.10 -1.27 11.82
C ARG A 245 -42.06 -1.72 13.28
N VAL A 246 -40.91 -1.57 13.96
CA VAL A 246 -40.77 -1.92 15.38
C VAL A 246 -41.61 -1.00 16.27
N ARG A 247 -41.64 0.32 16.02
CA ARG A 247 -42.55 1.23 16.76
C ARG A 247 -44.01 0.78 16.64
N GLN A 248 -44.46 0.45 15.43
CA GLN A 248 -45.84 0.00 15.20
C GLN A 248 -46.16 -1.33 15.89
N MET A 249 -45.22 -2.29 15.94
CA MET A 249 -45.42 -3.53 16.73
C MET A 249 -45.62 -3.20 18.22
N LEU A 250 -44.75 -2.38 18.80
CA LEU A 250 -44.77 -2.08 20.23
C LEU A 250 -46.02 -1.27 20.63
N ASP A 251 -46.38 -0.24 19.86
CA ASP A 251 -47.61 0.52 20.03
C ASP A 251 -48.86 -0.37 19.92
N LEU A 252 -48.91 -1.25 18.91
CA LEU A 252 -50.04 -2.16 18.74
C LEU A 252 -50.16 -3.16 19.90
N VAL A 253 -49.04 -3.73 20.35
CA VAL A 253 -49.03 -4.62 21.53
C VAL A 253 -49.50 -3.88 22.77
N ALA A 254 -49.04 -2.64 23.00
CA ALA A 254 -49.50 -1.82 24.12
C ALA A 254 -51.01 -1.55 24.05
N ARG A 255 -51.52 -1.10 22.90
CA ARG A 255 -52.95 -0.79 22.68
C ARG A 255 -53.87 -2.02 22.82
N ARG A 256 -53.47 -3.20 22.31
CA ARG A 256 -54.27 -4.44 22.38
C ARG A 256 -54.16 -5.19 23.71
N SER A 257 -53.00 -5.15 24.36
CA SER A 257 -52.80 -5.90 25.61
C SER A 257 -53.12 -5.10 26.87
N GLY A 258 -53.03 -3.78 26.82
CA GLY A 258 -53.00 -2.90 27.99
C GLY A 258 -51.65 -2.92 28.73
N ASN A 259 -50.61 -3.53 28.14
CA ASN A 259 -49.31 -3.75 28.75
C ASN A 259 -48.18 -3.39 27.76
N GLN A 260 -47.22 -2.57 28.20
CA GLN A 260 -46.05 -2.20 27.40
C GLN A 260 -44.97 -3.29 27.37
N ARG A 261 -45.04 -4.29 28.27
CA ARG A 261 -44.08 -5.39 28.35
C ARG A 261 -44.39 -6.46 27.31
N VAL A 262 -43.40 -6.82 26.52
CA VAL A 262 -43.50 -7.87 25.51
C VAL A 262 -42.25 -8.73 25.45
N ILE A 263 -42.44 -10.04 25.32
CA ILE A 263 -41.38 -11.03 25.07
C ILE A 263 -41.67 -11.68 23.72
N PHE A 264 -40.83 -11.37 22.74
CA PHE A 264 -40.81 -12.03 21.44
C PHE A 264 -39.94 -13.28 21.52
N ILE A 265 -40.50 -14.43 21.20
CA ILE A 265 -39.76 -15.71 21.09
C ILE A 265 -39.72 -16.06 19.61
N ILE A 266 -38.52 -16.25 19.06
CA ILE A 266 -38.31 -16.58 17.66
C ILE A 266 -37.53 -17.90 17.59
N ASP A 267 -38.16 -18.95 17.08
CA ASP A 267 -37.58 -20.29 17.02
C ASP A 267 -36.83 -20.54 15.70
N GLU A 268 -35.75 -21.32 15.79
CA GLU A 268 -34.85 -21.71 14.68
C GLU A 268 -34.29 -20.54 13.84
N VAL A 269 -34.05 -19.40 14.50
CA VAL A 269 -33.30 -18.24 13.94
C VAL A 269 -31.95 -18.68 13.38
N GLY A 270 -31.21 -19.53 14.10
CA GLY A 270 -29.88 -19.96 13.68
C GLY A 270 -29.83 -20.62 12.30
N GLN A 271 -30.87 -21.37 11.94
CA GLN A 271 -31.01 -22.01 10.62
C GLN A 271 -31.53 -21.03 9.57
N PHE A 272 -32.52 -20.20 9.92
CA PHE A 272 -33.08 -19.19 9.00
C PHE A 272 -32.05 -18.15 8.54
N LEU A 273 -31.05 -17.85 9.37
CA LEU A 273 -29.94 -16.94 9.05
C LEU A 273 -28.79 -17.59 8.26
N GLU A 274 -28.79 -18.91 8.07
CA GLU A 274 -27.67 -19.64 7.49
C GLU A 274 -27.43 -19.24 6.02
N GLY A 275 -26.17 -19.00 5.66
CA GLY A 275 -25.77 -18.59 4.32
C GLY A 275 -26.16 -17.16 3.88
N SER A 276 -26.94 -16.38 4.66
CA SER A 276 -27.44 -15.07 4.25
C SER A 276 -26.97 -13.89 5.13
N PRO A 277 -25.93 -13.14 4.71
CA PRO A 277 -25.47 -11.94 5.42
C PRO A 277 -26.54 -10.85 5.58
N GLN A 278 -27.50 -10.76 4.64
CA GLN A 278 -28.59 -9.79 4.70
C GLN A 278 -29.59 -10.10 5.81
N LEU A 279 -29.95 -11.38 5.99
CA LEU A 279 -30.85 -11.79 7.08
C LEU A 279 -30.19 -11.59 8.45
N ILE A 280 -28.87 -11.82 8.56
CA ILE A 280 -28.10 -11.55 9.79
C ILE A 280 -28.16 -10.07 10.16
N LEU A 281 -28.00 -9.17 9.18
CA LEU A 281 -28.14 -7.72 9.39
C LEU A 281 -29.56 -7.31 9.78
N ASN A 282 -30.59 -7.91 9.15
CA ASN A 282 -31.99 -7.67 9.52
C ASN A 282 -32.32 -8.12 10.95
N MET A 283 -31.76 -9.25 11.41
CA MET A 283 -31.90 -9.70 12.81
C MET A 283 -31.16 -8.77 13.78
N GLN A 284 -29.98 -8.27 13.40
CA GLN A 284 -29.22 -7.28 14.17
C GLN A 284 -30.02 -5.97 14.32
N GLY A 285 -30.56 -5.45 13.21
CA GLY A 285 -31.40 -4.25 13.17
C GLY A 285 -32.69 -4.41 13.98
N LEU A 286 -33.36 -5.57 13.89
CA LEU A 286 -34.53 -5.88 14.72
C LEU A 286 -34.22 -5.80 16.21
N ALA A 287 -33.15 -6.45 16.68
CA ALA A 287 -32.77 -6.44 18.09
C ALA A 287 -32.36 -5.03 18.58
N GLU A 288 -31.69 -4.26 17.73
CA GLU A 288 -31.30 -2.87 18.03
C GLU A 288 -32.50 -1.92 18.11
N ASN A 289 -33.44 -2.02 17.16
CA ASN A 289 -34.66 -1.22 17.17
C ASN A 289 -35.57 -1.60 18.35
N LEU A 290 -35.65 -2.88 18.73
CA LEU A 290 -36.37 -3.33 19.92
C LEU A 290 -35.75 -2.78 21.22
N LYS A 291 -34.42 -2.72 21.32
CA LYS A 291 -33.72 -2.04 22.41
C LYS A 291 -34.08 -0.55 22.47
N ASN A 292 -33.99 0.13 21.32
CA ASN A 292 -34.12 1.58 21.23
C ASN A 292 -35.55 2.08 21.51
N HIS A 293 -36.59 1.38 21.04
CA HIS A 293 -38.00 1.78 21.24
C HIS A 293 -38.68 1.07 22.40
N GLY A 294 -38.18 -0.10 22.81
CA GLY A 294 -38.75 -0.91 23.88
C GLY A 294 -38.31 -0.50 25.28
N PHE A 295 -37.23 0.27 25.42
CA PHE A 295 -36.73 0.78 26.72
C PHE A 295 -36.70 -0.27 27.84
N GLY A 296 -36.19 -1.48 27.57
CA GLY A 296 -36.12 -2.59 28.52
C GLY A 296 -37.44 -3.35 28.74
N GLN A 297 -38.58 -2.87 28.22
CA GLN A 297 -39.88 -3.53 28.27
C GLN A 297 -40.12 -4.52 27.11
N ALA A 298 -39.38 -4.41 26.00
CA ALA A 298 -39.45 -5.34 24.87
C ALA A 298 -38.21 -6.24 24.80
N TRP A 299 -38.39 -7.56 24.84
CA TRP A 299 -37.32 -8.56 24.81
C TRP A 299 -37.42 -9.47 23.60
N VAL A 300 -36.27 -9.98 23.12
CA VAL A 300 -36.21 -10.99 22.05
C VAL A 300 -35.40 -12.20 22.49
N ILE A 301 -36.02 -13.37 22.42
CA ILE A 301 -35.40 -14.66 22.72
C ILE A 301 -35.32 -15.45 21.41
N ALA A 302 -34.11 -15.59 20.89
CA ALA A 302 -33.83 -16.29 19.63
C ALA A 302 -33.27 -17.68 19.91
N THR A 303 -33.81 -18.73 19.28
CA THR A 303 -33.26 -20.09 19.37
C THR A 303 -32.43 -20.45 18.13
N ALA A 304 -31.39 -21.25 18.34
CA ALA A 304 -30.47 -21.67 17.28
C ALA A 304 -29.81 -23.01 17.60
N GLN A 305 -29.33 -23.74 16.59
CA GLN A 305 -28.55 -24.95 16.84
C GLN A 305 -27.12 -24.66 17.32
N GLN A 306 -26.54 -23.54 16.88
CA GLN A 306 -25.16 -23.13 17.15
C GLN A 306 -25.07 -22.03 18.22
N THR A 307 -24.01 -22.07 19.02
CA THR A 307 -23.58 -20.95 19.87
C THR A 307 -23.16 -19.78 18.98
N LEU A 308 -23.26 -18.54 19.48
CA LEU A 308 -22.75 -17.38 18.73
C LEU A 308 -21.20 -17.39 18.77
N PRO A 309 -20.53 -17.62 17.61
CA PRO A 309 -19.10 -17.88 17.56
C PRO A 309 -18.27 -16.61 17.81
N VAL A 310 -16.98 -16.81 18.07
CA VAL A 310 -16.00 -15.70 18.24
C VAL A 310 -15.59 -15.09 16.89
N THR A 311 -15.79 -15.79 15.78
CA THR A 311 -15.49 -15.36 14.41
C THR A 311 -16.56 -15.87 13.43
N GLY A 312 -16.64 -15.28 12.23
CA GLY A 312 -17.59 -15.68 11.18
C GLY A 312 -18.90 -14.85 11.15
N PRO A 313 -19.84 -15.15 10.24
CA PRO A 313 -20.96 -14.26 9.93
C PRO A 313 -21.87 -13.90 11.11
N LEU A 314 -22.19 -14.88 11.97
CA LEU A 314 -23.05 -14.70 13.14
C LEU A 314 -22.41 -13.87 14.27
N PHE A 315 -21.09 -13.62 14.23
CA PHE A 315 -20.40 -12.80 15.23
C PHE A 315 -21.03 -11.40 15.38
N LYS A 316 -21.60 -10.84 14.30
CA LYS A 316 -22.29 -9.53 14.31
C LYS A 316 -23.46 -9.45 15.30
N LEU A 317 -24.03 -10.58 15.70
CA LEU A 317 -25.10 -10.63 16.69
C LEU A 317 -24.58 -10.62 18.15
N LYS A 318 -23.28 -10.79 18.39
CA LYS A 318 -22.68 -10.91 19.74
C LYS A 318 -23.05 -9.76 20.66
N ASP A 319 -23.06 -8.52 20.16
CA ASP A 319 -23.28 -7.33 20.99
C ASP A 319 -24.75 -7.12 21.35
N ARG A 320 -25.68 -7.61 20.50
CA ARG A 320 -27.13 -7.62 20.76
C ARG A 320 -27.57 -8.82 21.60
N PHE A 321 -26.78 -9.90 21.57
CA PHE A 321 -26.98 -11.15 22.31
C PHE A 321 -25.74 -11.45 23.19
N PRO A 322 -25.53 -10.64 24.24
CA PRO A 322 -24.32 -10.65 25.05
C PRO A 322 -24.17 -11.95 25.84
N GLU A 323 -22.91 -12.31 26.12
CA GLU A 323 -22.53 -13.61 26.69
C GLU A 323 -23.22 -13.96 28.01
N SER A 324 -23.46 -12.98 28.89
CA SER A 324 -24.19 -13.17 30.15
C SER A 324 -25.65 -13.61 29.97
N ARG A 325 -26.26 -13.33 28.81
CA ARG A 325 -27.65 -13.65 28.46
C ARG A 325 -27.77 -14.85 27.51
N ARG A 326 -26.73 -15.68 27.40
CA ARG A 326 -26.75 -16.91 26.58
C ARG A 326 -27.23 -18.11 27.40
N VAL A 327 -28.03 -18.96 26.74
CA VAL A 327 -28.52 -20.22 27.28
C VAL A 327 -28.10 -21.33 26.35
N ASP A 328 -26.98 -21.97 26.66
CA ASP A 328 -26.39 -23.01 25.83
C ASP A 328 -26.74 -24.38 26.45
N ILE A 329 -27.73 -25.07 25.87
CA ILE A 329 -28.20 -26.36 26.39
C ILE A 329 -27.20 -27.45 25.97
N GLU A 330 -26.55 -28.06 26.97
CA GLU A 330 -25.43 -28.98 26.76
C GLU A 330 -25.90 -30.39 26.37
N SER A 331 -24.99 -31.18 25.79
CA SER A 331 -25.23 -32.63 25.58
C SER A 331 -25.34 -33.41 26.90
N SER A 332 -24.71 -32.90 27.97
CA SER A 332 -24.81 -33.41 29.33
C SER A 332 -26.27 -33.37 29.82
N ASP A 333 -26.98 -32.27 29.57
CA ASP A 333 -28.38 -32.07 29.95
C ASP A 333 -29.29 -33.10 29.29
N ILE A 334 -29.10 -33.43 28.01
CA ILE A 334 -30.00 -34.39 27.33
C ILE A 334 -29.72 -35.81 27.77
N ARG A 335 -28.45 -36.18 28.01
CA ARG A 335 -28.13 -37.46 28.63
C ARG A 335 -28.83 -37.59 29.99
N GLU A 336 -28.84 -36.51 30.77
CA GLU A 336 -29.52 -36.45 32.06
C GLU A 336 -31.05 -36.53 31.95
N ILE A 337 -31.66 -35.68 31.12
CA ILE A 337 -33.10 -35.70 30.82
C ILE A 337 -33.53 -37.07 30.31
N THR A 338 -32.73 -37.72 29.45
CA THR A 338 -33.06 -39.05 28.93
C THR A 338 -33.15 -40.09 30.05
N TYR A 339 -32.22 -40.11 31.01
CA TYR A 339 -32.34 -41.07 32.11
C TYR A 339 -33.41 -40.69 33.13
N ARG A 340 -33.65 -39.40 33.40
CA ARG A 340 -34.73 -38.95 34.31
C ARG A 340 -36.13 -39.20 33.72
N ARG A 341 -36.31 -38.98 32.41
CA ARG A 341 -37.61 -39.07 31.70
C ARG A 341 -37.94 -40.46 31.15
N LEU A 342 -36.96 -41.19 30.64
CA LEU A 342 -37.15 -42.46 29.92
C LEU A 342 -36.49 -43.66 30.62
N LEU A 343 -35.22 -43.55 31.04
CA LEU A 343 -34.48 -44.70 31.60
C LEU A 343 -34.60 -44.88 33.12
N ARG A 344 -35.55 -44.18 33.77
CA ARG A 344 -35.71 -44.19 35.23
C ARG A 344 -35.92 -45.61 35.74
N LYS A 345 -35.09 -46.05 36.69
CA LYS A 345 -35.13 -47.40 37.26
C LYS A 345 -36.10 -47.47 38.44
N SER A 346 -36.71 -48.64 38.64
CA SER A 346 -37.35 -48.99 39.90
C SER A 346 -36.30 -49.20 41.00
N PRO A 347 -36.63 -49.05 42.31
CA PRO A 347 -35.65 -49.24 43.38
C PRO A 347 -34.96 -50.62 43.35
N ALA A 348 -35.71 -51.68 43.06
CA ALA A 348 -35.18 -53.04 42.93
C ALA A 348 -34.31 -53.20 41.65
N GLY A 349 -34.65 -52.51 40.56
CA GLY A 349 -33.83 -52.51 39.35
C GLY A 349 -32.50 -51.77 39.53
N ASP A 350 -32.48 -50.69 40.32
CA ASP A 350 -31.27 -49.94 40.67
C ASP A 350 -30.28 -50.81 41.48
N GLU A 351 -30.77 -51.51 42.52
CA GLU A 351 -29.97 -52.41 43.36
C GLU A 351 -29.42 -53.62 42.57
N LEU A 352 -30.24 -54.23 41.71
CA LEU A 352 -29.82 -55.33 40.84
C LEU A 352 -28.71 -54.90 39.87
N LEU A 353 -28.84 -53.72 39.24
CA LEU A 353 -27.84 -53.21 38.31
C LEU A 353 -26.53 -52.82 39.00
N ARG A 354 -26.56 -52.29 40.23
CA ARG A 354 -25.35 -52.04 41.04
C ARG A 354 -24.61 -53.34 41.34
N SER A 355 -25.36 -54.39 41.67
CA SER A 355 -24.81 -55.73 41.96
C SER A 355 -24.13 -56.32 40.72
N LEU A 356 -24.83 -56.29 39.57
CA LEU A 356 -24.30 -56.79 38.29
C LEU A 356 -23.06 -56.02 37.82
N PHE A 357 -23.04 -54.69 37.98
CA PHE A 357 -21.86 -53.89 37.64
C PHE A 357 -20.65 -54.31 38.48
N LYS A 358 -20.82 -54.40 39.81
CA LYS A 358 -19.75 -54.79 40.74
C LYS A 358 -19.18 -56.19 40.44
N GLU A 359 -19.98 -57.11 39.91
CA GLU A 359 -19.51 -58.44 39.53
C GLU A 359 -18.69 -58.44 38.22
N LYS A 360 -19.02 -57.57 37.25
CA LYS A 360 -18.49 -57.62 35.87
C LYS A 360 -17.62 -56.42 35.47
N GLU A 361 -17.40 -55.45 36.36
CA GLU A 361 -16.73 -54.16 36.09
C GLU A 361 -15.45 -54.29 35.26
N GLY A 362 -14.49 -55.11 35.68
CA GLY A 362 -13.19 -55.26 35.00
C GLY A 362 -13.30 -55.80 33.57
N GLY A 363 -14.19 -56.77 33.34
CA GLY A 363 -14.44 -57.33 32.00
C GLY A 363 -15.16 -56.34 31.10
N LEU A 364 -16.16 -55.62 31.64
CA LEU A 364 -16.90 -54.61 30.92
C LEU A 364 -16.01 -53.42 30.51
N LEU A 365 -15.18 -52.92 31.43
CA LEU A 365 -14.23 -51.83 31.14
C LEU A 365 -13.24 -52.23 30.04
N HIS A 366 -12.65 -53.43 30.12
CA HIS A 366 -11.70 -53.90 29.11
C HIS A 366 -12.34 -54.09 27.73
N ALA A 367 -13.51 -54.73 27.67
CA ALA A 367 -14.18 -55.06 26.42
C ALA A 367 -14.79 -53.84 25.69
N THR A 368 -15.01 -52.72 26.39
CA THR A 368 -15.70 -51.54 25.83
C THR A 368 -14.81 -50.30 25.71
N GLN A 369 -13.51 -50.40 26.04
CA GLN A 369 -12.55 -49.30 26.00
C GLN A 369 -12.22 -48.84 24.58
N LEU A 370 -12.50 -47.56 24.28
CA LEU A 370 -12.10 -46.90 23.03
C LEU A 370 -10.63 -46.46 23.06
N LYS A 371 -9.90 -46.74 21.98
CA LYS A 371 -8.47 -46.45 21.80
C LYS A 371 -8.23 -45.32 20.79
N ASN A 372 -7.08 -44.66 20.94
CA ASN A 372 -6.55 -43.59 20.07
C ASN A 372 -7.49 -42.38 19.83
N THR A 373 -8.48 -42.18 20.71
CA THR A 373 -9.49 -41.13 20.57
C THR A 373 -9.75 -40.46 21.92
N LYS A 374 -9.93 -39.14 21.91
CA LYS A 374 -10.51 -38.38 23.03
C LYS A 374 -12.02 -38.15 22.84
N LEU A 375 -12.53 -38.41 21.63
CA LEU A 375 -13.96 -38.33 21.33
C LEU A 375 -14.66 -39.56 21.93
N LEU A 376 -15.91 -39.38 22.37
CA LEU A 376 -16.76 -40.40 22.99
C LEU A 376 -16.28 -40.96 24.34
N GLN A 377 -15.00 -40.76 24.72
CA GLN A 377 -14.45 -41.14 26.02
C GLN A 377 -15.30 -40.57 27.17
N SER A 378 -15.77 -41.46 28.03
CA SER A 378 -16.61 -41.10 29.17
C SER A 378 -16.47 -42.15 30.27
N THR A 379 -16.28 -41.69 31.51
CA THR A 379 -15.99 -42.57 32.64
C THR A 379 -17.18 -43.46 32.96
N LEU A 380 -17.01 -44.77 32.77
CA LEU A 380 -17.99 -45.77 33.16
C LEU A 380 -17.88 -46.03 34.66
N THR A 381 -18.75 -45.39 35.44
CA THR A 381 -18.91 -45.64 36.89
C THR A 381 -20.16 -46.48 37.15
N ALA A 382 -20.25 -47.10 38.33
CA ALA A 382 -21.45 -47.85 38.73
C ALA A 382 -22.75 -47.03 38.65
N ASP A 383 -22.71 -45.75 39.05
CA ASP A 383 -23.86 -44.86 38.97
C ASP A 383 -24.21 -44.47 37.52
N ALA A 384 -23.20 -44.19 36.68
CA ALA A 384 -23.42 -43.95 35.25
C ALA A 384 -23.98 -45.18 34.53
N PHE A 385 -23.50 -46.38 34.87
CA PHE A 385 -24.02 -47.64 34.35
C PHE A 385 -25.49 -47.82 34.72
N VAL A 386 -25.86 -47.72 36.00
CA VAL A 386 -27.25 -47.94 36.47
C VAL A 386 -28.23 -46.95 35.83
N ARG A 387 -27.86 -45.67 35.75
CA ARG A 387 -28.69 -44.62 35.14
C ARG A 387 -28.91 -44.87 33.65
N LEU A 388 -27.87 -45.23 32.91
CA LEU A 388 -27.90 -45.32 31.45
C LEU A 388 -28.26 -46.72 30.90
N TYR A 389 -28.19 -47.78 31.71
CA TYR A 389 -28.48 -49.16 31.30
C TYR A 389 -29.85 -49.25 30.59
N PRO A 390 -29.97 -49.92 29.42
CA PRO A 390 -28.99 -50.82 28.76
C PRO A 390 -27.94 -50.14 27.85
N PHE A 391 -27.75 -48.83 27.96
CA PHE A 391 -26.74 -48.08 27.22
C PHE A 391 -25.51 -47.80 28.10
N LEU A 392 -24.35 -47.61 27.45
CA LEU A 392 -23.13 -47.13 28.09
C LEU A 392 -22.94 -45.62 27.82
N PRO A 393 -22.15 -44.91 28.64
CA PRO A 393 -21.87 -43.48 28.46
C PRO A 393 -21.44 -43.11 27.03
N GLN A 394 -20.60 -43.93 26.39
CA GLN A 394 -20.12 -43.72 25.02
C GLN A 394 -21.22 -43.84 23.95
N HIS A 395 -22.28 -44.60 24.19
CA HIS A 395 -23.39 -44.76 23.24
C HIS A 395 -24.22 -43.48 23.13
N PHE A 396 -24.37 -42.74 24.23
CA PHE A 396 -24.96 -41.40 24.20
C PHE A 396 -24.09 -40.42 23.43
N SER A 397 -22.78 -40.38 23.72
CA SER A 397 -21.84 -39.53 22.97
C SER A 397 -21.86 -39.84 21.47
N LEU A 398 -21.93 -41.12 21.10
CA LEU A 398 -21.97 -41.58 19.70
C LEU A 398 -23.24 -41.11 18.98
N LEU A 399 -24.41 -41.39 19.58
CA LEU A 399 -25.70 -40.97 19.05
C LEU A 399 -25.76 -39.45 18.85
N MET A 400 -25.20 -38.70 19.78
CA MET A 400 -25.17 -37.23 19.75
C MET A 400 -24.32 -36.68 18.61
N GLU A 401 -23.14 -37.25 18.34
CA GLU A 401 -22.30 -36.82 17.22
C GLU A 401 -22.91 -37.26 15.87
N LEU A 402 -23.45 -38.47 15.81
CA LEU A 402 -24.15 -39.00 14.64
C LEU A 402 -25.35 -38.11 14.25
N LEU A 403 -26.22 -37.77 15.20
CA LEU A 403 -27.35 -36.85 14.95
C LEU A 403 -26.88 -35.45 14.53
N ARG A 404 -25.77 -34.94 15.09
CA ARG A 404 -25.19 -33.64 14.66
C ARG A 404 -24.62 -33.71 13.24
N SER A 405 -24.05 -34.84 12.84
CA SER A 405 -23.54 -35.06 11.49
C SER A 405 -24.67 -35.15 10.47
N LEU A 406 -25.69 -35.96 10.76
CA LEU A 406 -26.89 -36.09 9.92
C LEU A 406 -27.70 -34.78 9.84
N ALA A 407 -27.70 -33.95 10.89
CA ALA A 407 -28.31 -32.62 10.85
C ALA A 407 -27.61 -31.68 9.85
N ARG A 408 -26.28 -31.72 9.79
CA ARG A 408 -25.49 -30.91 8.86
C ARG A 408 -25.69 -31.31 7.39
N SER A 409 -25.89 -32.60 7.09
CA SER A 409 -26.14 -33.05 5.71
C SER A 409 -27.57 -32.86 5.24
N THR A 410 -28.57 -32.94 6.14
CA THR A 410 -30.00 -32.86 5.79
C THR A 410 -30.64 -31.49 6.08
N GLY A 411 -29.87 -30.52 6.58
CA GLY A 411 -30.38 -29.21 6.99
C GLY A 411 -31.36 -29.28 8.16
N GLY A 412 -31.24 -30.27 9.04
CA GLY A 412 -32.11 -30.45 10.21
C GLY A 412 -33.56 -30.90 9.94
N ILE A 413 -34.07 -30.78 8.71
CA ILE A 413 -35.49 -30.96 8.39
C ILE A 413 -35.91 -32.43 8.51
N GLY A 414 -36.70 -32.74 9.55
CA GLY A 414 -37.33 -34.04 9.76
C GLY A 414 -36.54 -35.03 10.62
N LEU A 415 -35.43 -34.60 11.23
CA LEU A 415 -34.70 -35.43 12.18
C LEU A 415 -35.50 -35.72 13.46
N ARG A 416 -35.09 -36.76 14.17
CA ARG A 416 -35.67 -37.20 15.46
C ARG A 416 -34.86 -36.66 16.64
N SER A 417 -35.53 -36.41 17.77
CA SER A 417 -34.85 -36.08 19.02
C SER A 417 -34.10 -37.30 19.57
N ALA A 418 -32.96 -37.08 20.24
CA ALA A 418 -32.15 -38.16 20.79
C ALA A 418 -32.94 -39.08 21.75
N ILE A 419 -33.86 -38.52 22.56
CA ILE A 419 -34.75 -39.29 23.44
C ILE A 419 -35.62 -40.26 22.63
N LYS A 420 -36.17 -39.83 21.49
CA LYS A 420 -37.00 -40.67 20.63
C LYS A 420 -36.18 -41.76 19.94
N VAL A 421 -34.94 -41.48 19.54
CA VAL A 421 -34.05 -42.52 18.98
C VAL A 421 -33.69 -43.56 20.05
N ILE A 422 -33.39 -43.15 21.29
CA ILE A 422 -33.18 -44.07 22.42
C ILE A 422 -34.45 -44.91 22.71
N GLN A 423 -35.64 -44.31 22.59
CA GLN A 423 -36.91 -45.02 22.70
C GLN A 423 -37.11 -46.05 21.57
N ASP A 424 -36.87 -45.66 20.30
CA ASP A 424 -36.97 -46.57 19.15
C ASP A 424 -35.96 -47.73 19.25
N VAL A 425 -34.75 -47.51 19.81
CA VAL A 425 -33.78 -48.59 20.11
C VAL A 425 -34.32 -49.59 21.15
N LEU A 426 -35.01 -49.09 22.18
CA LEU A 426 -35.57 -49.91 23.26
C LEU A 426 -36.81 -50.72 22.84
N VAL A 427 -37.77 -50.07 22.18
CA VAL A 427 -39.14 -50.57 21.99
C VAL A 427 -39.75 -50.32 20.60
N ASP A 428 -39.00 -49.71 19.68
CA ASP A 428 -39.41 -49.44 18.28
C ASP A 428 -40.83 -48.87 18.09
N VAL A 429 -41.21 -47.87 18.92
CA VAL A 429 -42.53 -47.21 18.86
C VAL A 429 -42.83 -46.64 17.46
N SER A 430 -41.80 -46.29 16.69
CA SER A 430 -41.93 -45.75 15.34
C SER A 430 -41.91 -46.80 14.21
N GLY A 431 -41.71 -48.10 14.51
CA GLY A 431 -41.79 -49.19 13.55
C GLY A 431 -40.65 -49.25 12.50
N TYR A 432 -39.45 -48.80 12.85
CA TYR A 432 -38.28 -48.81 11.96
C TYR A 432 -37.51 -50.14 11.96
N ARG A 433 -37.68 -50.95 13.01
CA ARG A 433 -36.95 -52.21 13.27
C ARG A 433 -37.90 -53.40 13.40
N ALA A 434 -39.05 -53.35 12.72
CA ALA A 434 -40.06 -54.40 12.72
C ALA A 434 -39.44 -55.78 12.42
N GLY A 435 -39.65 -56.75 13.32
CA GLY A 435 -39.11 -58.11 13.22
C GLY A 435 -37.78 -58.35 13.95
N HIS A 436 -37.09 -57.31 14.44
CA HIS A 436 -35.91 -57.49 15.30
C HIS A 436 -36.30 -57.67 16.78
N LEU A 437 -35.44 -58.36 17.55
CA LEU A 437 -35.57 -58.40 19.01
C LEU A 437 -35.37 -56.99 19.59
N LEU A 438 -36.36 -56.52 20.33
CA LEU A 438 -36.35 -55.21 21.00
C LEU A 438 -35.42 -55.26 22.22
N LEU A 439 -34.63 -54.20 22.44
CA LEU A 439 -33.64 -54.19 23.52
C LEU A 439 -34.29 -54.19 24.91
N ALA A 440 -35.52 -53.68 25.05
CA ALA A 440 -36.28 -53.82 26.30
C ALA A 440 -36.67 -55.28 26.62
N ASP A 441 -36.83 -56.14 25.61
CA ASP A 441 -37.29 -57.52 25.78
C ASP A 441 -36.15 -58.54 25.82
N ALA A 442 -34.92 -58.09 25.56
CA ALA A 442 -33.72 -58.88 25.81
C ALA A 442 -33.54 -59.15 27.32
N ALA A 443 -32.79 -60.23 27.63
CA ALA A 443 -32.47 -60.61 29.00
C ALA A 443 -31.60 -59.55 29.69
N ILE A 444 -31.78 -59.40 31.00
CA ILE A 444 -30.92 -58.54 31.83
C ILE A 444 -29.46 -59.00 31.69
N GLY A 445 -28.60 -58.09 31.24
CA GLY A 445 -27.23 -58.41 30.82
C GLY A 445 -26.90 -57.89 29.42
N ALA A 446 -27.89 -57.80 28.52
CA ALA A 446 -27.69 -57.27 27.17
C ALA A 446 -27.40 -55.75 27.17
N LEU A 447 -26.71 -55.27 26.14
CA LEU A 447 -26.34 -53.87 25.93
C LEU A 447 -26.74 -53.40 24.52
N ALA A 448 -26.98 -52.10 24.37
CA ALA A 448 -27.07 -51.49 23.04
C ALA A 448 -25.72 -51.53 22.31
N THR A 449 -25.74 -51.62 20.97
CA THR A 449 -24.55 -51.67 20.11
C THR A 449 -24.69 -50.73 18.92
N ALA A 450 -23.58 -50.33 18.29
CA ALA A 450 -23.60 -49.30 17.24
C ALA A 450 -24.37 -49.69 15.96
N ASP A 451 -24.41 -50.98 15.61
CA ASP A 451 -25.23 -51.53 14.53
C ASP A 451 -26.74 -51.36 14.78
N VAL A 452 -27.18 -51.36 16.05
CA VAL A 452 -28.58 -51.07 16.41
C VAL A 452 -28.91 -49.58 16.20
N PHE A 453 -27.95 -48.67 16.39
CA PHE A 453 -28.14 -47.25 16.02
C PHE A 453 -28.22 -47.07 14.51
N TYR A 454 -27.40 -47.80 13.72
CA TYR A 454 -27.55 -47.83 12.27
C TYR A 454 -28.96 -48.25 11.86
N ASP A 455 -29.46 -49.38 12.37
CA ASP A 455 -30.80 -49.88 12.01
C ASP A 455 -31.91 -48.90 12.41
N THR A 456 -31.77 -48.26 13.58
CA THR A 456 -32.74 -47.26 14.03
C THR A 456 -32.73 -46.01 13.16
N LEU A 457 -31.57 -45.59 12.65
CA LEU A 457 -31.34 -44.36 11.88
C LEU A 457 -31.17 -44.59 10.37
N ARG A 458 -31.42 -45.80 9.85
CA ARG A 458 -31.13 -46.17 8.45
C ARG A 458 -31.69 -45.17 7.44
N ARG A 459 -32.93 -44.71 7.63
CA ARG A 459 -33.57 -43.72 6.74
C ARG A 459 -32.93 -42.33 6.80
N ASP A 460 -32.44 -41.93 7.97
CA ASP A 460 -31.73 -40.65 8.15
C ASP A 460 -30.34 -40.73 7.50
N ILE A 461 -29.65 -41.87 7.64
CA ILE A 461 -28.37 -42.18 6.98
C ILE A 461 -28.54 -42.25 5.46
N GLU A 462 -29.54 -42.95 4.95
CA GLU A 462 -29.85 -43.11 3.52
C GLU A 462 -30.12 -41.77 2.84
N ARG A 463 -30.76 -40.84 3.55
CA ARG A 463 -31.00 -39.46 3.09
C ARG A 463 -29.73 -38.61 3.07
N ALA A 464 -28.76 -38.92 3.93
CA ALA A 464 -27.47 -38.22 4.00
C ALA A 464 -26.43 -38.76 3.00
N ASN A 465 -26.33 -40.08 2.88
CA ASN A 465 -25.52 -40.77 1.87
C ASN A 465 -26.14 -42.15 1.55
N ARG A 466 -26.78 -42.25 0.38
CA ARG A 466 -27.43 -43.47 -0.11
C ARG A 466 -26.43 -44.59 -0.46
N GLN A 467 -25.25 -44.26 -0.98
CA GLN A 467 -24.25 -45.24 -1.42
C GLN A 467 -23.69 -46.07 -0.25
N LEU A 468 -23.55 -45.47 0.94
CA LEU A 468 -23.14 -46.19 2.15
C LEU A 468 -24.19 -47.22 2.58
N VAL A 469 -25.48 -46.94 2.38
CA VAL A 469 -26.56 -47.88 2.69
C VAL A 469 -26.58 -49.04 1.69
N GLU A 470 -26.47 -48.73 0.38
CA GLU A 470 -26.36 -49.75 -0.68
C GLU A 470 -25.11 -50.64 -0.50
N THR A 471 -24.02 -50.09 0.05
CA THR A 471 -22.82 -50.86 0.39
C THR A 471 -23.06 -51.82 1.57
N VAL A 472 -23.75 -51.38 2.63
CA VAL A 472 -24.12 -52.23 3.77
C VAL A 472 -25.10 -53.32 3.34
N ASP A 473 -26.07 -53.01 2.49
CA ASP A 473 -27.00 -54.00 1.93
C ASP A 473 -26.22 -55.07 1.14
N ARG A 474 -25.24 -54.69 0.31
CA ARG A 474 -24.36 -55.62 -0.42
C ARG A 474 -23.51 -56.52 0.50
N VAL A 475 -23.00 -56.01 1.62
CA VAL A 475 -22.33 -56.85 2.64
C VAL A 475 -23.30 -57.91 3.17
N GLY A 476 -24.57 -57.55 3.37
CA GLY A 476 -25.64 -58.47 3.77
C GLY A 476 -25.96 -59.54 2.72
N GLU A 477 -25.87 -59.20 1.43
CA GLU A 477 -26.03 -60.16 0.31
C GLU A 477 -24.86 -61.16 0.23
N VAL A 478 -23.62 -60.70 0.39
CA VAL A 478 -22.41 -61.54 0.26
C VAL A 478 -22.19 -62.44 1.49
N PHE A 479 -22.32 -61.89 2.70
CA PHE A 479 -21.99 -62.60 3.94
C PHE A 479 -23.22 -63.09 4.73
N GLY A 480 -24.43 -62.68 4.34
CA GLY A 480 -25.69 -63.05 4.97
C GLY A 480 -26.19 -62.07 6.02
N SER A 481 -27.52 -62.00 6.17
CA SER A 481 -28.24 -60.99 6.98
C SER A 481 -28.04 -61.09 8.50
N GLY A 482 -27.52 -62.21 9.00
CA GLY A 482 -27.17 -62.41 10.42
C GLY A 482 -25.67 -62.37 10.71
N SER A 483 -24.82 -62.04 9.72
CA SER A 483 -23.36 -62.13 9.82
C SER A 483 -22.75 -61.06 10.75
N LEU A 484 -21.58 -61.38 11.31
CA LEU A 484 -20.77 -60.37 12.01
C LEU A 484 -20.28 -59.29 11.04
N HIS A 485 -19.97 -59.66 9.79
CA HIS A 485 -19.57 -58.76 8.70
C HIS A 485 -20.57 -57.64 8.49
N LEU A 486 -21.88 -57.96 8.44
CA LEU A 486 -22.93 -56.95 8.34
C LEU A 486 -22.97 -56.02 9.57
N ARG A 487 -22.80 -56.55 10.78
CA ARG A 487 -22.76 -55.74 12.02
C ARG A 487 -21.54 -54.81 12.06
N VAL A 488 -20.39 -55.29 11.59
CA VAL A 488 -19.15 -54.51 11.40
C VAL A 488 -19.38 -53.41 10.36
N ALA A 489 -19.93 -53.72 9.19
CA ALA A 489 -20.22 -52.74 8.15
C ALA A 489 -21.16 -51.62 8.62
N LYS A 490 -22.28 -51.97 9.28
CA LYS A 490 -23.20 -51.01 9.91
C LYS A 490 -22.48 -50.08 10.90
N THR A 491 -21.58 -50.63 11.70
CA THR A 491 -20.81 -49.87 12.70
C THR A 491 -19.77 -48.96 12.04
N VAL A 492 -19.06 -49.44 11.01
CA VAL A 492 -18.12 -48.63 10.21
C VAL A 492 -18.85 -47.45 9.58
N VAL A 493 -20.03 -47.64 8.98
CA VAL A 493 -20.83 -46.52 8.44
C VAL A 493 -21.25 -45.53 9.53
N VAL A 494 -21.75 -46.00 10.68
CA VAL A 494 -22.08 -45.11 11.82
C VAL A 494 -20.89 -44.27 12.26
N LEU A 495 -19.69 -44.86 12.30
CA LEU A 495 -18.47 -44.16 12.68
C LEU A 495 -17.90 -43.26 11.58
N GLN A 496 -18.15 -43.53 10.30
CA GLN A 496 -17.78 -42.64 9.19
C GLN A 496 -18.49 -41.27 9.26
N PHE A 497 -19.66 -41.19 9.90
CA PHE A 497 -20.33 -39.91 10.17
C PHE A 497 -19.76 -39.15 11.38
N VAL A 498 -18.88 -39.75 12.18
CA VAL A 498 -18.30 -39.15 13.40
C VAL A 498 -16.97 -38.48 13.05
N ASP A 499 -17.02 -37.17 12.78
CA ASP A 499 -15.84 -36.39 12.39
C ASP A 499 -14.66 -36.58 13.37
N GLY A 500 -13.50 -36.96 12.83
CA GLY A 500 -12.26 -37.12 13.61
C GLY A 500 -12.19 -38.38 14.48
N PHE A 501 -13.14 -39.32 14.38
CA PHE A 501 -13.07 -40.58 15.11
C PHE A 501 -12.24 -41.63 14.37
N PRO A 502 -11.26 -42.30 15.03
CA PRO A 502 -10.49 -43.38 14.42
C PRO A 502 -11.33 -44.66 14.33
N VAL A 503 -11.72 -45.02 13.11
CA VAL A 503 -12.56 -46.19 12.81
C VAL A 503 -11.70 -47.48 12.79
N SER A 504 -10.96 -47.71 13.88
CA SER A 504 -10.09 -48.89 14.00
C SER A 504 -10.90 -50.15 14.31
N ARG A 505 -10.34 -51.30 13.94
CA ARG A 505 -10.87 -52.65 14.24
C ARG A 505 -11.24 -52.82 15.72
N GLU A 506 -10.39 -52.28 16.59
CA GLU A 506 -10.55 -52.32 18.06
C GLU A 506 -11.75 -51.49 18.54
N ASN A 507 -11.92 -50.28 18.00
CA ASN A 507 -13.04 -49.40 18.36
C ASN A 507 -14.38 -49.93 17.83
N VAL A 508 -14.37 -50.56 16.64
CA VAL A 508 -15.55 -51.26 16.10
C VAL A 508 -15.94 -52.45 17.00
N ALA A 509 -14.97 -53.25 17.46
CA ALA A 509 -15.25 -54.35 18.39
C ALA A 509 -15.82 -53.86 19.74
N ALA A 510 -15.26 -52.79 20.30
CA ALA A 510 -15.72 -52.20 21.56
C ALA A 510 -17.17 -51.67 21.50
N LEU A 511 -17.61 -51.18 20.33
CA LEU A 511 -18.97 -50.67 20.10
C LEU A 511 -19.97 -51.73 19.62
N LEU A 512 -19.50 -52.94 19.32
CA LEU A 512 -20.33 -54.12 18.99
C LEU A 512 -20.53 -55.09 20.16
N PHE A 513 -19.90 -54.81 21.31
CA PHE A 513 -19.94 -55.66 22.50
C PHE A 513 -21.38 -55.84 23.04
N PRO A 514 -21.96 -57.06 22.96
CA PRO A 514 -23.42 -57.23 23.03
C PRO A 514 -24.00 -57.38 24.44
N GLY A 515 -23.17 -57.59 25.47
CA GLY A 515 -23.67 -57.75 26.84
C GLY A 515 -22.63 -58.25 27.86
N LEU A 516 -22.98 -58.09 29.14
CA LEU A 516 -22.17 -58.40 30.32
C LEU A 516 -21.65 -59.85 30.43
N ALA A 517 -22.24 -60.78 29.69
CA ALA A 517 -21.87 -62.20 29.66
C ALA A 517 -21.08 -62.61 28.39
N ALA A 518 -20.82 -61.68 27.47
CA ALA A 518 -20.13 -61.95 26.22
C ALA A 518 -18.60 -61.87 26.35
N ALA A 519 -17.89 -62.60 25.49
CA ALA A 519 -16.45 -62.44 25.30
C ALA A 519 -16.14 -61.17 24.47
N PRO A 520 -14.93 -60.58 24.60
CA PRO A 520 -14.50 -59.47 23.73
C PRO A 520 -14.43 -59.88 22.26
N LEU A 521 -15.05 -59.11 21.37
CA LEU A 521 -15.19 -59.44 19.94
C LEU A 521 -13.96 -59.09 19.07
N ALA A 522 -12.84 -58.70 19.66
CA ALA A 522 -11.69 -58.13 18.93
C ALA A 522 -11.17 -59.06 17.81
N ALA A 523 -10.94 -60.34 18.13
CA ALA A 523 -10.44 -61.32 17.17
C ALA A 523 -11.47 -61.66 16.07
N ASP A 524 -12.75 -61.77 16.42
CA ASP A 524 -13.81 -62.07 15.45
C ASP A 524 -14.05 -60.90 14.48
N VAL A 525 -13.98 -59.66 14.98
CA VAL A 525 -14.05 -58.44 14.16
C VAL A 525 -12.81 -58.29 13.28
N GLU A 526 -11.61 -58.58 13.78
CA GLU A 526 -10.38 -58.57 12.98
C GLU A 526 -10.49 -59.56 11.80
N LYS A 527 -10.98 -60.77 12.06
CA LYS A 527 -11.25 -61.78 11.03
C LYS A 527 -12.27 -61.29 10.00
N ALA A 528 -13.43 -60.78 10.45
CA ALA A 528 -14.49 -60.29 9.56
C ALA A 528 -14.02 -59.10 8.69
N VAL A 529 -13.17 -58.21 9.24
CA VAL A 529 -12.57 -57.09 8.51
C VAL A 529 -11.58 -57.60 7.45
N ASN A 530 -10.71 -58.55 7.78
CA ASN A 530 -9.78 -59.14 6.82
C ASN A 530 -10.52 -59.84 5.65
N GLU A 531 -11.62 -60.53 5.95
CA GLU A 531 -12.46 -61.19 4.94
C GLU A 531 -13.17 -60.16 4.04
N MET A 532 -13.68 -59.04 4.58
CA MET A 532 -14.26 -57.96 3.76
C MET A 532 -13.22 -57.18 2.93
N LEU A 533 -11.99 -56.98 3.45
CA LEU A 533 -10.91 -56.32 2.71
C LEU A 533 -10.36 -57.18 1.55
N ALA A 534 -10.50 -58.50 1.63
CA ALA A 534 -10.13 -59.42 0.55
C ALA A 534 -11.21 -59.54 -0.54
N GLU A 535 -12.45 -59.13 -0.25
CA GLU A 535 -13.60 -59.27 -1.13
C GLU A 535 -13.67 -58.14 -2.18
N LYS A 536 -13.36 -58.46 -3.44
CA LYS A 536 -13.22 -57.49 -4.53
C LYS A 536 -14.52 -56.74 -4.86
N GLY A 537 -15.69 -57.25 -4.46
CA GLY A 537 -16.99 -56.60 -4.65
C GLY A 537 -17.31 -55.47 -3.65
N LEU A 538 -16.51 -55.29 -2.60
CA LEU A 538 -16.74 -54.31 -1.53
C LEU A 538 -15.71 -53.16 -1.57
N PRO A 539 -16.14 -51.89 -1.55
CA PRO A 539 -15.23 -50.73 -1.57
C PRO A 539 -14.67 -50.41 -0.16
N LEU A 540 -14.36 -51.43 0.65
CA LEU A 540 -13.77 -51.25 1.97
C LEU A 540 -12.25 -51.08 1.85
N THR A 541 -11.68 -50.07 2.52
CA THR A 541 -10.23 -49.91 2.65
C THR A 541 -9.85 -49.54 4.08
N GLU A 542 -8.58 -49.75 4.43
CA GLU A 542 -7.99 -49.34 5.70
C GLU A 542 -6.88 -48.33 5.42
N ILE A 543 -7.07 -47.07 5.81
CA ILE A 543 -6.13 -45.97 5.59
C ILE A 543 -5.66 -45.47 6.95
N ASP A 544 -4.34 -45.49 7.17
CA ASP A 544 -3.68 -45.10 8.43
C ASP A 544 -4.35 -45.73 9.68
N GLY A 545 -4.76 -47.00 9.58
CA GLY A 545 -5.43 -47.77 10.65
C GLY A 545 -6.91 -47.46 10.88
N SER A 546 -7.57 -46.72 9.98
CA SER A 546 -9.00 -46.44 9.99
C SER A 546 -9.72 -47.09 8.82
N LEU A 547 -10.77 -47.86 9.12
CA LEU A 547 -11.64 -48.51 8.14
C LEU A 547 -12.61 -47.49 7.53
N ARG A 548 -12.75 -47.51 6.20
CA ARG A 548 -13.68 -46.62 5.49
C ARG A 548 -14.17 -47.27 4.21
N PHE A 549 -15.49 -47.26 3.98
CA PHE A 549 -16.08 -47.50 2.66
C PHE A 549 -15.84 -46.28 1.77
N MET A 550 -15.24 -46.49 0.61
CA MET A 550 -14.96 -45.49 -0.43
C MET A 550 -16.15 -45.32 -1.38
N SER A 551 -16.30 -44.13 -1.96
CA SER A 551 -17.06 -44.00 -3.22
C SER A 551 -16.26 -44.59 -4.39
N GLU A 552 -16.96 -45.02 -5.44
CA GLU A 552 -16.34 -45.61 -6.65
C GLU A 552 -15.31 -44.67 -7.30
N ALA A 553 -15.58 -43.35 -7.27
CA ALA A 553 -14.68 -42.32 -7.78
C ALA A 553 -13.33 -42.29 -7.03
N VAL A 554 -13.33 -42.45 -5.69
CA VAL A 554 -12.08 -42.46 -4.91
C VAL A 554 -11.24 -43.70 -5.23
N SER A 555 -11.87 -44.87 -5.42
CA SER A 555 -11.16 -46.09 -5.82
C SER A 555 -10.51 -46.00 -7.21
N GLN A 556 -11.12 -45.27 -8.15
CA GLN A 556 -10.51 -44.97 -9.45
C GLN A 556 -9.27 -44.07 -9.31
N ILE A 557 -9.35 -43.00 -8.52
CA ILE A 557 -8.22 -42.08 -8.25
C ILE A 557 -7.06 -42.82 -7.55
N MET A 558 -7.35 -43.72 -6.61
CA MET A 558 -6.30 -44.57 -5.99
C MET A 558 -5.60 -45.48 -6.98
N SER A 559 -6.36 -46.05 -7.94
CA SER A 559 -5.80 -46.88 -9.00
C SER A 559 -4.94 -46.07 -9.97
N GLU A 560 -5.35 -44.85 -10.30
CA GLU A 560 -4.53 -43.89 -11.06
C GLU A 560 -3.22 -43.58 -10.33
N LYS A 561 -3.28 -43.26 -9.03
CA LYS A 561 -2.09 -42.95 -8.20
C LYS A 561 -1.03 -44.05 -8.30
N ALA A 562 -1.42 -45.31 -8.23
CA ALA A 562 -0.51 -46.45 -8.27
C ALA A 562 0.26 -46.58 -9.60
N LEU A 563 -0.33 -46.11 -10.71
CA LEU A 563 0.28 -46.15 -12.05
C LEU A 563 1.30 -45.03 -12.27
N LEU A 564 1.24 -43.94 -11.51
CA LEU A 564 2.15 -42.80 -11.65
C LEU A 564 3.59 -43.16 -11.26
N GLN A 565 4.55 -42.83 -12.12
CA GLN A 565 5.98 -42.85 -11.81
C GLN A 565 6.58 -41.44 -12.00
N PRO A 566 7.54 -41.00 -11.18
CA PRO A 566 8.21 -39.73 -11.37
C PRO A 566 9.13 -39.76 -12.58
N SER A 567 9.20 -38.65 -13.32
CA SER A 567 10.32 -38.44 -14.25
C SER A 567 11.58 -37.99 -13.49
N SER A 568 12.76 -38.11 -14.11
CA SER A 568 14.00 -37.57 -13.55
C SER A 568 13.93 -36.04 -13.36
N ALA A 569 13.19 -35.33 -14.22
CA ALA A 569 12.95 -33.90 -14.09
C ALA A 569 12.07 -33.58 -12.86
N ASP A 570 11.02 -34.37 -12.60
CA ASP A 570 10.15 -34.20 -11.43
C ASP A 570 10.93 -34.45 -10.13
N ALA A 571 11.71 -35.53 -10.08
CA ALA A 571 12.56 -35.86 -8.93
C ALA A 571 13.59 -34.76 -8.65
N ASN A 572 14.27 -34.24 -9.68
CA ASN A 572 15.25 -33.17 -9.55
C ASN A 572 14.61 -31.83 -9.13
N ARG A 573 13.39 -31.52 -9.62
CA ARG A 573 12.60 -30.37 -9.17
C ARG A 573 12.31 -30.48 -7.68
N LEU A 574 11.69 -31.57 -7.25
CA LEU A 574 11.29 -31.79 -5.86
C LEU A 574 12.51 -31.78 -4.91
N LEU A 575 13.60 -32.45 -5.29
CA LEU A 575 14.85 -32.45 -4.53
C LEU A 575 15.45 -31.05 -4.42
N GLY A 576 15.48 -30.28 -5.53
CA GLY A 576 15.95 -28.90 -5.53
C GLY A 576 15.10 -27.96 -4.67
N ASP A 577 13.77 -28.11 -4.71
CA ASP A 577 12.84 -27.35 -3.88
C ASP A 577 12.99 -27.71 -2.38
N ARG A 578 13.18 -28.99 -2.01
CA ARG A 578 13.46 -29.38 -0.61
C ARG A 578 14.82 -28.88 -0.12
N LEU A 579 15.88 -28.95 -0.93
CA LEU A 579 17.18 -28.41 -0.53
C LEU A 579 17.18 -26.89 -0.38
N ARG A 580 16.34 -26.16 -1.14
CA ARG A 580 16.10 -24.72 -0.90
C ARG A 580 15.49 -24.48 0.48
N GLU A 581 14.44 -25.22 0.85
CA GLU A 581 13.77 -25.12 2.15
C GLU A 581 14.73 -25.48 3.31
N ILE A 582 15.43 -26.61 3.24
CA ILE A 582 16.41 -27.05 4.26
C ILE A 582 17.55 -26.04 4.44
N LEU A 583 17.95 -25.37 3.36
CA LEU A 583 19.00 -24.34 3.39
C LEU A 583 18.47 -22.92 3.66
N THR A 584 17.20 -22.76 4.06
CA THR A 584 16.62 -21.46 4.42
C THR A 584 16.77 -21.19 5.93
N PRO A 585 17.30 -20.02 6.36
CA PRO A 585 17.83 -18.93 5.56
C PRO A 585 19.21 -19.26 4.95
N GLU A 586 19.42 -18.81 3.70
CA GLU A 586 20.57 -19.15 2.86
C GLU A 586 21.93 -19.10 3.59
N PRO A 587 22.84 -20.06 3.35
CA PRO A 587 24.19 -20.04 3.91
C PRO A 587 24.91 -18.73 3.57
N ALA A 588 25.31 -17.99 4.60
CA ALA A 588 26.00 -16.72 4.48
C ALA A 588 27.07 -16.58 5.56
N ALA A 589 28.10 -15.80 5.24
CA ALA A 589 29.24 -15.48 6.09
C ALA A 589 29.30 -13.98 6.43
N LEU A 590 30.02 -13.64 7.50
CA LEU A 590 30.43 -12.28 7.83
C LEU A 590 31.95 -12.20 7.83
N VAL A 591 32.53 -11.56 6.80
CA VAL A 591 33.98 -11.35 6.68
C VAL A 591 34.35 -10.04 7.39
N GLU A 592 35.36 -10.08 8.26
CA GLU A 592 35.77 -8.97 9.15
C GLU A 592 34.60 -8.29 9.90
N ASN A 593 33.57 -9.07 10.24
CA ASN A 593 32.31 -8.63 10.89
C ASN A 593 31.47 -7.58 10.13
N THR A 594 31.83 -7.17 8.91
CA THR A 594 31.12 -6.11 8.17
C THR A 594 30.62 -6.56 6.79
N LEU A 595 31.37 -7.36 6.03
CA LEU A 595 30.93 -7.85 4.72
C LEU A 595 30.07 -9.12 4.86
N LYS A 596 28.77 -9.00 4.59
CA LYS A 596 27.86 -10.15 4.50
C LYS A 596 27.97 -10.81 3.13
N VAL A 597 28.64 -11.96 3.06
CA VAL A 597 28.79 -12.76 1.83
C VAL A 597 27.71 -13.83 1.79
N LYS A 598 26.82 -13.77 0.79
CA LYS A 598 25.83 -14.82 0.49
C LYS A 598 26.41 -15.85 -0.49
N VAL A 599 25.74 -16.99 -0.67
CA VAL A 599 26.21 -18.07 -1.56
C VAL A 599 25.09 -18.58 -2.45
N GLN A 600 25.36 -18.69 -3.75
CA GLN A 600 24.39 -19.27 -4.68
C GLN A 600 24.44 -20.80 -4.61
N SER A 601 23.46 -21.39 -3.92
CA SER A 601 23.23 -22.84 -3.93
C SER A 601 22.68 -23.32 -5.29
N LYS A 602 23.31 -24.37 -5.83
CA LYS A 602 22.94 -25.06 -7.08
C LYS A 602 22.89 -26.57 -6.84
N LEU A 603 21.94 -27.26 -7.47
CA LEU A 603 21.86 -28.71 -7.50
C LEU A 603 22.58 -29.24 -8.74
N VAL A 604 23.44 -30.24 -8.56
CA VAL A 604 24.15 -30.96 -9.62
C VAL A 604 23.55 -32.37 -9.71
N GLN A 605 22.80 -32.60 -10.78
CA GLN A 605 22.17 -33.88 -11.14
C GLN A 605 22.39 -34.06 -12.64
N GLY A 606 23.49 -34.71 -13.02
CA GLY A 606 23.97 -34.79 -14.40
C GLY A 606 25.04 -33.74 -14.75
N SER A 607 25.11 -33.31 -16.01
CA SER A 607 26.26 -32.56 -16.55
C SER A 607 26.28 -31.06 -16.26
N MET A 608 25.16 -30.45 -15.85
CA MET A 608 25.02 -28.99 -15.67
C MET A 608 24.41 -28.64 -14.30
N PRO A 609 25.03 -27.75 -13.50
CA PRO A 609 24.46 -27.25 -12.25
C PRO A 609 23.20 -26.40 -12.48
N VAL A 610 22.11 -26.72 -11.79
CA VAL A 610 20.84 -25.98 -11.82
C VAL A 610 20.72 -25.10 -10.57
N PRO A 611 20.48 -23.78 -10.68
CA PRO A 611 20.33 -22.92 -9.51
C PRO A 611 19.07 -23.25 -8.72
N ILE A 612 19.23 -23.55 -7.43
CA ILE A 612 18.11 -23.72 -6.48
C ILE A 612 17.88 -22.49 -5.62
N SER A 613 18.81 -21.53 -5.62
CA SER A 613 18.70 -20.22 -4.96
C SER A 613 18.53 -19.10 -5.99
N HIS A 614 17.80 -18.05 -5.62
CA HIS A 614 17.43 -16.97 -6.55
C HIS A 614 18.51 -15.88 -6.68
N GLU A 615 19.37 -15.70 -5.67
CA GLU A 615 20.36 -14.64 -5.65
C GLU A 615 21.69 -15.11 -6.28
N LYS A 616 22.14 -14.42 -7.33
CA LYS A 616 23.49 -14.65 -7.87
C LYS A 616 24.52 -14.11 -6.89
N SER A 617 25.56 -14.88 -6.60
CA SER A 617 26.68 -14.48 -5.75
C SER A 617 28.02 -14.85 -6.39
N GLU A 618 29.09 -14.23 -5.90
CA GLU A 618 30.48 -14.52 -6.29
C GLU A 618 30.91 -15.94 -5.90
N ILE A 619 30.31 -16.49 -4.83
CA ILE A 619 30.56 -17.83 -4.30
C ILE A 619 29.36 -18.73 -4.59
N GLU A 620 29.63 -19.94 -5.06
CA GLU A 620 28.60 -20.95 -5.37
C GLU A 620 28.74 -22.19 -4.48
N LEU A 621 27.62 -22.82 -4.11
CA LEU A 621 27.57 -24.10 -3.40
C LEU A 621 26.89 -25.13 -4.30
N HIS A 622 27.66 -26.09 -4.81
CA HIS A 622 27.19 -27.15 -5.70
C HIS A 622 26.88 -28.39 -4.87
N LEU A 623 25.59 -28.71 -4.76
CA LEU A 623 25.05 -29.84 -4.00
C LEU A 623 24.83 -31.03 -4.95
N GLU A 624 25.40 -32.18 -4.61
CA GLU A 624 25.37 -33.38 -5.46
C GLU A 624 25.03 -34.59 -4.58
N ILE A 625 24.08 -35.44 -4.98
CA ILE A 625 23.75 -36.69 -4.28
C ILE A 625 24.06 -37.83 -5.24
N VAL A 626 24.90 -38.78 -4.80
CA VAL A 626 25.38 -39.91 -5.62
C VAL A 626 25.24 -41.23 -4.87
N PRO A 627 25.11 -42.36 -5.59
CA PRO A 627 25.11 -43.68 -4.98
C PRO A 627 26.33 -43.91 -4.08
N PRO A 628 26.21 -44.66 -2.96
CA PRO A 628 27.32 -44.90 -2.03
C PRO A 628 28.60 -45.43 -2.68
N ALA A 629 28.45 -46.26 -3.71
CA ALA A 629 29.57 -46.85 -4.48
C ALA A 629 30.31 -45.83 -5.37
N GLU A 630 29.68 -44.71 -5.74
CA GLU A 630 30.23 -43.70 -6.65
C GLU A 630 30.79 -42.47 -5.92
N LEU A 631 30.46 -42.30 -4.64
CA LEU A 631 30.86 -41.15 -3.82
C LEU A 631 32.38 -40.90 -3.82
N GLY A 632 33.19 -41.96 -3.73
CA GLY A 632 34.66 -41.83 -3.79
C GLY A 632 35.18 -41.27 -5.12
N THR A 633 34.61 -41.73 -6.24
CA THR A 633 34.95 -41.26 -7.59
C THR A 633 34.48 -39.82 -7.80
N CYS A 634 33.28 -39.49 -7.33
CA CYS A 634 32.72 -38.14 -7.36
C CYS A 634 33.60 -37.15 -6.60
N LEU A 635 34.01 -37.47 -5.37
CA LEU A 635 34.90 -36.63 -4.57
C LEU A 635 36.27 -36.43 -5.25
N ALA A 636 36.85 -37.48 -5.84
CA ALA A 636 38.11 -37.37 -6.59
C ALA A 636 38.00 -36.42 -7.80
N ALA A 637 36.90 -36.46 -8.54
CA ALA A 637 36.63 -35.52 -9.63
C ALA A 637 36.50 -34.08 -9.12
N ARG A 638 35.66 -33.83 -8.11
CA ARG A 638 35.46 -32.50 -7.51
C ARG A 638 36.74 -31.91 -6.88
N ILE A 639 37.65 -32.75 -6.37
CA ILE A 639 38.98 -32.32 -5.90
C ILE A 639 39.82 -31.73 -7.03
N ASN A 640 39.74 -32.31 -8.24
CA ASN A 640 40.43 -31.77 -9.41
C ASN A 640 39.71 -30.53 -9.96
N ASP A 641 38.38 -30.57 -10.10
CA ASP A 641 37.56 -29.46 -10.59
C ASP A 641 37.78 -28.19 -9.75
N SER A 642 37.82 -28.31 -8.42
CA SER A 642 38.02 -27.18 -7.49
C SER A 642 39.43 -26.56 -7.51
N ARG A 643 40.41 -27.15 -8.21
CA ARG A 643 41.74 -26.56 -8.42
C ARG A 643 41.81 -25.64 -9.63
N VAL A 644 40.86 -25.73 -10.56
CA VAL A 644 40.81 -24.91 -11.77
C VAL A 644 40.54 -23.45 -11.41
N LEU A 645 41.25 -22.51 -12.03
CA LEU A 645 41.14 -21.06 -11.77
C LEU A 645 39.70 -20.53 -11.83
N SER A 646 38.90 -20.97 -12.81
CA SER A 646 37.49 -20.59 -12.95
C SER A 646 36.59 -21.06 -11.80
N ASN A 647 37.02 -22.07 -11.05
CA ASN A 647 36.20 -22.76 -10.04
C ASN A 647 36.65 -22.42 -8.61
N GLN A 648 37.59 -21.49 -8.43
CA GLN A 648 38.18 -21.17 -7.12
C GLN A 648 37.22 -20.51 -6.11
N HIS A 649 35.99 -20.18 -6.53
CA HIS A 649 34.89 -19.69 -5.70
C HIS A 649 33.73 -20.70 -5.56
N ILE A 650 33.89 -21.92 -6.08
CA ILE A 650 32.87 -22.98 -5.99
C ILE A 650 33.20 -23.93 -4.84
N ILE A 651 32.23 -24.12 -3.95
CA ILE A 651 32.21 -25.14 -2.91
C ILE A 651 31.42 -26.33 -3.45
N TYR A 652 32.01 -27.50 -3.54
CA TYR A 652 31.27 -28.73 -3.86
C TYR A 652 30.90 -29.45 -2.58
N LEU A 653 29.70 -30.02 -2.53
CA LEU A 653 29.19 -30.82 -1.42
C LEU A 653 28.53 -32.08 -2.00
N ALA A 654 29.20 -33.22 -1.84
CA ALA A 654 28.69 -34.52 -2.28
C ALA A 654 28.12 -35.30 -1.08
N GLY A 655 26.87 -35.74 -1.18
CA GLY A 655 26.14 -36.57 -0.20
C GLY A 655 25.83 -37.99 -0.72
N GLU A 656 25.45 -38.87 0.20
CA GLU A 656 25.17 -40.29 -0.05
C GLU A 656 23.68 -40.54 -0.36
N ASP A 657 23.34 -41.05 -1.55
CA ASP A 657 21.98 -41.46 -1.90
C ASP A 657 21.48 -42.67 -1.08
N SER A 658 20.17 -42.80 -0.93
CA SER A 658 19.56 -43.98 -0.28
C SER A 658 18.27 -44.42 -0.97
N PRO A 659 17.91 -45.72 -0.92
CA PRO A 659 16.62 -46.22 -1.40
C PRO A 659 15.43 -45.43 -0.84
N LEU A 660 15.47 -45.12 0.47
CA LEU A 660 14.44 -44.36 1.18
C LEU A 660 14.18 -42.99 0.54
N ILE A 661 15.22 -42.23 0.15
CA ILE A 661 15.05 -40.93 -0.50
C ILE A 661 14.29 -41.10 -1.82
N ARG A 662 14.62 -42.12 -2.62
CA ARG A 662 13.99 -42.38 -3.92
C ARG A 662 12.53 -42.83 -3.78
N ASP A 663 12.23 -43.65 -2.77
CA ASP A 663 10.87 -44.09 -2.47
C ASP A 663 10.00 -42.92 -1.95
N LEU A 664 10.54 -42.06 -1.09
CA LEU A 664 9.87 -40.84 -0.60
C LEU A 664 9.62 -39.84 -1.73
N LEU A 665 10.62 -39.55 -2.58
CA LEU A 665 10.46 -38.68 -3.75
C LEU A 665 9.34 -39.21 -4.67
N LYS A 666 9.23 -40.54 -4.81
CA LYS A 666 8.16 -41.19 -5.57
C LYS A 666 6.79 -41.02 -4.92
N GLU A 667 6.63 -41.33 -3.64
CA GLU A 667 5.32 -41.19 -2.98
C GLU A 667 4.84 -39.72 -2.97
N ILE A 668 5.75 -38.77 -2.75
CA ILE A 668 5.43 -37.33 -2.76
C ILE A 668 4.98 -36.88 -4.15
N ASP A 669 5.70 -37.23 -5.22
CA ASP A 669 5.32 -36.88 -6.60
C ASP A 669 3.95 -37.49 -6.99
N GLN A 670 3.68 -38.74 -6.60
CA GLN A 670 2.37 -39.36 -6.78
C GLN A 670 1.26 -38.59 -6.05
N CYS A 671 1.49 -38.19 -4.80
CA CYS A 671 0.53 -37.41 -4.02
C CYS A 671 0.29 -36.00 -4.60
N GLU A 672 1.35 -35.29 -5.00
CA GLU A 672 1.26 -33.96 -5.63
C GLU A 672 0.49 -34.02 -6.95
N LYS A 673 0.78 -35.00 -7.82
CA LYS A 673 0.11 -35.13 -9.13
C LYS A 673 -1.38 -35.42 -8.98
N ILE A 674 -1.78 -36.31 -8.07
CA ILE A 674 -3.19 -36.59 -7.77
C ILE A 674 -3.89 -35.37 -7.17
N TYR A 675 -3.23 -34.66 -6.25
CA TYR A 675 -3.76 -33.41 -5.71
C TYR A 675 -3.99 -32.36 -6.79
N LEU A 676 -3.00 -32.13 -7.67
CA LEU A 676 -3.05 -31.11 -8.70
C LEU A 676 -4.06 -31.41 -9.82
N ARG A 677 -4.26 -32.69 -10.17
CA ARG A 677 -5.26 -33.13 -11.17
C ARG A 677 -6.69 -32.91 -10.66
N HIS A 678 -7.05 -33.53 -9.54
CA HIS A 678 -8.47 -33.63 -9.14
C HIS A 678 -8.97 -32.51 -8.22
N ARG A 679 -8.11 -31.59 -7.76
CA ARG A 679 -8.52 -30.45 -6.88
C ARG A 679 -9.62 -29.55 -7.47
N GLY A 680 -9.82 -29.57 -8.79
CA GLY A 680 -10.88 -28.81 -9.48
C GLY A 680 -12.10 -29.63 -9.90
N GLU A 681 -12.04 -30.96 -9.82
CA GLU A 681 -13.06 -31.87 -10.37
C GLU A 681 -14.03 -32.41 -9.31
N ALA A 682 -13.71 -32.19 -8.03
CA ALA A 682 -14.41 -32.78 -6.90
C ALA A 682 -15.77 -32.10 -6.61
N ALA A 683 -16.79 -32.42 -7.40
CA ALA A 683 -18.19 -32.12 -7.09
C ALA A 683 -18.70 -32.91 -5.86
N GLU A 684 -18.15 -34.12 -5.63
CA GLU A 684 -18.43 -34.94 -4.46
C GLU A 684 -17.50 -34.57 -3.29
N LYS A 685 -18.08 -34.36 -2.11
CA LYS A 685 -17.35 -33.99 -0.88
C LYS A 685 -16.28 -35.04 -0.52
N GLU A 686 -16.58 -36.34 -0.70
CA GLU A 686 -15.66 -37.43 -0.35
C GLU A 686 -14.41 -37.43 -1.25
N VAL A 687 -14.58 -37.18 -2.54
CA VAL A 687 -13.47 -36.97 -3.49
C VAL A 687 -12.65 -35.74 -3.09
N ALA A 688 -13.31 -34.63 -2.74
CA ALA A 688 -12.64 -33.40 -2.33
C ALA A 688 -11.80 -33.60 -1.05
N ASP A 689 -12.33 -34.34 -0.09
CA ASP A 689 -11.65 -34.62 1.17
C ASP A 689 -10.49 -35.63 0.98
N TYR A 690 -10.64 -36.66 0.12
CA TYR A 690 -9.53 -37.56 -0.25
C TYR A 690 -8.40 -36.81 -0.96
N VAL A 691 -8.73 -36.00 -1.96
CA VAL A 691 -7.76 -35.20 -2.73
C VAL A 691 -7.01 -34.24 -1.81
N ARG A 692 -7.72 -33.55 -0.90
CA ARG A 692 -7.09 -32.69 0.12
C ARG A 692 -6.16 -33.46 1.04
N ALA A 693 -6.52 -34.68 1.44
CA ALA A 693 -5.68 -35.54 2.26
C ALA A 693 -4.39 -35.99 1.52
N GLN A 694 -4.44 -36.21 0.20
CA GLN A 694 -3.21 -36.48 -0.58
C GLN A 694 -2.26 -35.28 -0.57
N GLY A 695 -2.77 -34.05 -0.71
CA GLY A 695 -1.97 -32.83 -0.56
C GLY A 695 -1.29 -32.72 0.81
N GLN A 696 -2.07 -32.91 1.89
CA GLN A 696 -1.55 -32.90 3.26
C GLN A 696 -0.51 -34.01 3.52
N ARG A 697 -0.71 -35.20 2.95
CA ARG A 697 0.26 -36.31 3.04
C ARG A 697 1.56 -35.97 2.32
N ALA A 698 1.50 -35.37 1.12
CA ALA A 698 2.69 -34.92 0.40
C ALA A 698 3.51 -33.94 1.25
N ASP A 699 2.87 -32.95 1.88
CA ASP A 699 3.57 -31.96 2.71
C ASP A 699 4.11 -32.55 4.02
N THR A 700 3.43 -33.54 4.59
CA THR A 700 3.89 -34.27 5.78
C THR A 700 5.14 -35.08 5.45
N LEU A 701 5.12 -35.90 4.39
CA LEU A 701 6.26 -36.71 3.93
C LEU A 701 7.49 -35.84 3.59
N LYS A 702 7.27 -34.66 2.99
CA LYS A 702 8.35 -33.69 2.74
C LYS A 702 9.06 -33.28 4.03
N GLN A 703 8.30 -32.84 5.03
CA GLN A 703 8.84 -32.22 6.25
C GLN A 703 9.32 -33.23 7.30
N GLN A 704 8.61 -34.35 7.46
CA GLN A 704 8.87 -35.32 8.53
C GLN A 704 9.83 -36.44 8.12
N ASP A 705 9.88 -36.81 6.84
CA ASP A 705 10.66 -37.96 6.36
C ASP A 705 11.76 -37.58 5.37
N LEU A 706 11.41 -36.86 4.29
CA LEU A 706 12.36 -36.53 3.22
C LEU A 706 13.42 -35.52 3.67
N ASP A 707 13.03 -34.46 4.39
CA ASP A 707 13.97 -33.46 4.89
C ASP A 707 15.03 -34.07 5.83
N PRO A 708 14.68 -34.86 6.87
CA PRO A 708 15.67 -35.58 7.67
C PRO A 708 16.51 -36.58 6.86
N ALA A 709 15.94 -37.26 5.87
CA ALA A 709 16.69 -38.18 5.01
C ALA A 709 17.76 -37.45 4.18
N LEU A 710 17.40 -36.30 3.57
CA LEU A 710 18.33 -35.44 2.82
C LEU A 710 19.42 -34.84 3.71
N GLN A 711 19.07 -34.38 4.92
CA GLN A 711 20.06 -33.88 5.88
C GLN A 711 21.07 -34.97 6.26
N ASN A 712 20.60 -36.19 6.57
CA ASN A 712 21.47 -37.32 6.89
C ASN A 712 22.36 -37.74 5.71
N ALA A 713 21.84 -37.72 4.48
CA ALA A 713 22.60 -38.01 3.26
C ALA A 713 23.81 -37.07 3.09
N PHE A 714 23.62 -35.77 3.32
CA PHE A 714 24.72 -34.80 3.23
C PHE A 714 25.62 -34.78 4.47
N LEU A 715 25.13 -35.06 5.67
CA LEU A 715 25.97 -35.12 6.89
C LEU A 715 27.04 -36.21 6.83
N LYS A 716 26.76 -37.33 6.15
CA LYS A 716 27.73 -38.38 5.83
C LYS A 716 28.68 -38.02 4.67
N GLY A 717 28.38 -36.94 3.96
CA GLY A 717 29.11 -36.46 2.79
C GLY A 717 30.39 -35.70 3.11
N SER A 718 30.94 -35.05 2.09
CA SER A 718 32.13 -34.18 2.23
C SER A 718 32.04 -32.91 1.40
N PHE A 719 32.52 -31.81 1.97
CA PHE A 719 32.82 -30.57 1.27
C PHE A 719 34.15 -30.68 0.53
N VAL A 720 34.24 -30.08 -0.65
CA VAL A 720 35.48 -29.94 -1.42
C VAL A 720 35.66 -28.49 -1.87
N PHE A 721 36.82 -27.91 -1.57
CA PHE A 721 37.19 -26.54 -1.95
C PHE A 721 38.69 -26.41 -2.17
N ARG A 722 39.11 -25.74 -3.26
CA ARG A 722 40.52 -25.52 -3.65
C ARG A 722 41.41 -26.77 -3.50
N GLY A 723 40.90 -27.92 -3.92
CA GLY A 723 41.62 -29.20 -3.89
C GLY A 723 41.76 -29.87 -2.52
N LYS A 724 41.08 -29.37 -1.47
CA LYS A 724 40.98 -29.99 -0.14
C LYS A 724 39.58 -30.59 0.04
N SER A 725 39.50 -31.79 0.62
CA SER A 725 38.24 -32.45 1.00
C SER A 725 38.10 -32.49 2.52
N GLN A 726 36.86 -32.34 3.02
CA GLN A 726 36.55 -32.35 4.45
C GLN A 726 35.14 -32.88 4.72
N ALA A 727 35.01 -33.86 5.62
CA ALA A 727 33.73 -34.44 6.00
C ALA A 727 32.78 -33.42 6.66
N VAL A 728 31.51 -33.42 6.25
CA VAL A 728 30.50 -32.42 6.68
C VAL A 728 30.28 -32.45 8.19
N ALA A 729 30.24 -33.63 8.79
CA ALA A 729 30.14 -33.82 10.24
C ALA A 729 31.26 -33.13 11.06
N THR A 730 32.40 -32.77 10.46
CA THR A 730 33.46 -32.00 11.15
C THR A 730 33.21 -30.49 11.19
N ARG A 731 32.20 -30.00 10.45
CA ARG A 731 31.80 -28.59 10.36
C ARG A 731 30.53 -28.25 11.14
N GLY A 732 29.70 -29.23 11.45
CA GLY A 732 28.48 -29.05 12.24
C GLY A 732 27.67 -30.35 12.34
N THR A 733 26.74 -30.39 13.31
CA THR A 733 25.80 -31.49 13.52
C THR A 733 24.56 -31.41 12.62
N GLU A 734 24.25 -30.23 12.11
CA GLU A 734 23.14 -29.97 11.18
C GLU A 734 23.69 -29.47 9.83
N LEU A 735 23.02 -29.84 8.74
CA LEU A 735 23.48 -29.50 7.39
C LEU A 735 23.66 -27.99 7.17
N LEU A 736 22.68 -27.18 7.58
CA LEU A 736 22.73 -25.73 7.41
C LEU A 736 23.84 -25.09 8.26
N ALA A 737 24.07 -25.58 9.49
CA ALA A 737 25.15 -25.13 10.34
C ALA A 737 26.53 -25.47 9.74
N ALA A 738 26.70 -26.70 9.25
CA ALA A 738 27.92 -27.15 8.58
C ALA A 738 28.19 -26.34 7.29
N CYS A 739 27.16 -26.05 6.49
CA CYS A 739 27.26 -25.17 5.32
C CYS A 739 27.70 -23.76 5.71
N LYS A 740 27.08 -23.14 6.73
CA LYS A 740 27.47 -21.81 7.23
C LYS A 740 28.92 -21.79 7.71
N ALA A 741 29.37 -22.80 8.45
CA ALA A 741 30.75 -22.91 8.93
C ALA A 741 31.77 -23.08 7.78
N GLN A 742 31.42 -23.82 6.72
CA GLN A 742 32.26 -23.95 5.53
C GLN A 742 32.31 -22.64 4.73
N VAL A 743 31.14 -22.02 4.51
CA VAL A 743 31.00 -20.74 3.81
C VAL A 743 31.75 -19.61 4.53
N GLN A 744 31.78 -19.59 5.87
CA GLN A 744 32.55 -18.63 6.66
C GLN A 744 34.06 -18.70 6.37
N GLN A 745 34.64 -19.90 6.26
CA GLN A 745 36.05 -20.03 5.88
C GLN A 745 36.27 -19.64 4.41
N VAL A 746 35.43 -20.16 3.51
CA VAL A 746 35.58 -19.94 2.07
C VAL A 746 35.46 -18.46 1.72
N ALA A 747 34.55 -17.73 2.37
CA ALA A 747 34.42 -16.29 2.20
C ALA A 747 35.69 -15.53 2.64
N ALA A 748 36.35 -15.94 3.71
CA ALA A 748 37.64 -15.36 4.13
C ALA A 748 38.79 -15.70 3.16
N ASP A 749 38.81 -16.92 2.60
CA ASP A 749 39.81 -17.36 1.60
C ASP A 749 39.61 -16.70 0.21
N VAL A 750 38.37 -16.31 -0.12
CA VAL A 750 38.02 -15.60 -1.37
C VAL A 750 38.27 -14.10 -1.21
N PHE A 751 37.67 -13.46 -0.19
CA PHE A 751 37.77 -12.02 0.08
C PHE A 751 38.97 -11.66 0.99
N HIS A 752 40.12 -12.32 0.78
CA HIS A 752 41.29 -12.20 1.65
C HIS A 752 41.95 -10.81 1.70
N ARG A 753 41.57 -9.89 0.78
CA ARG A 753 42.01 -8.48 0.77
C ARG A 753 40.95 -7.51 1.32
N PHE A 754 39.79 -8.00 1.78
CA PHE A 754 38.77 -7.17 2.41
C PHE A 754 39.28 -6.47 3.68
N LYS A 755 40.12 -7.17 4.46
CA LYS A 755 40.85 -6.65 5.63
C LYS A 755 41.71 -5.40 5.38
N GLU A 756 41.97 -5.03 4.12
CA GLU A 756 42.68 -3.79 3.79
C GLU A 756 41.78 -2.56 3.99
N ALA A 757 40.45 -2.69 3.88
CA ALA A 757 39.46 -1.64 4.15
C ALA A 757 38.12 -2.21 4.67
N PRO A 758 38.08 -2.84 5.86
CA PRO A 758 36.94 -3.64 6.33
C PRO A 758 35.79 -2.80 6.94
N VAL A 759 35.56 -1.59 6.42
CA VAL A 759 34.56 -0.64 6.92
C VAL A 759 33.52 -0.33 5.86
N ASN A 760 32.25 -0.24 6.27
CA ASN A 760 31.17 0.30 5.43
C ASN A 760 30.91 1.75 5.84
N VAL A 761 31.30 2.71 5.02
CA VAL A 761 31.24 4.14 5.35
C VAL A 761 29.97 4.82 4.85
N GLU A 762 29.60 5.94 5.46
CA GLU A 762 28.49 6.77 4.99
C GLU A 762 28.75 7.33 3.59
N THR A 763 27.69 7.43 2.78
CA THR A 763 27.75 7.86 1.36
C THR A 763 28.37 9.25 1.17
N ASN A 764 28.23 10.14 2.17
CA ASN A 764 28.77 11.50 2.20
C ASN A 764 30.17 11.60 2.83
N LEU A 765 30.78 10.50 3.31
CA LEU A 765 32.08 10.56 3.99
C LEU A 765 33.18 11.13 3.09
N ALA A 766 33.19 10.74 1.80
CA ALA A 766 34.12 11.27 0.81
C ALA A 766 33.99 12.80 0.64
N GLU A 767 32.76 13.34 0.61
CA GLU A 767 32.48 14.79 0.53
C GLU A 767 32.93 15.50 1.82
N ARG A 768 32.61 14.94 3.00
CA ARG A 768 33.02 15.46 4.32
C ARG A 768 34.54 15.49 4.49
N LEU A 769 35.25 14.47 4.00
CA LEU A 769 36.71 14.41 4.03
C LEU A 769 37.31 15.54 3.17
N LEU A 770 36.81 15.73 1.94
CA LEU A 770 37.27 16.80 1.03
C LEU A 770 36.99 18.21 1.57
N GLN A 771 35.88 18.40 2.31
CA GLN A 771 35.50 19.68 2.91
C GLN A 771 36.25 19.99 4.23
N THR A 772 37.07 19.06 4.74
CA THR A 772 37.80 19.23 6.02
C THR A 772 38.94 20.23 5.87
N ARG A 773 38.78 21.42 6.46
CA ARG A 773 39.74 22.54 6.34
C ARG A 773 41.08 22.31 7.04
N ASP A 774 41.09 21.49 8.09
CA ASP A 774 42.29 21.16 8.86
C ASP A 774 42.31 19.66 9.21
N LEU A 775 43.31 18.94 8.70
CA LEU A 775 43.50 17.52 8.99
C LEU A 775 44.07 17.27 10.41
N SER A 776 44.51 18.31 11.14
CA SER A 776 45.07 18.17 12.49
C SER A 776 44.02 17.89 13.58
N THR A 777 42.76 18.24 13.30
CA THR A 777 41.58 18.17 14.17
C THR A 777 40.51 17.21 13.66
N ILE A 778 40.84 16.35 12.67
CA ILE A 778 39.90 15.41 12.06
C ILE A 778 39.31 14.43 13.09
N ALA A 779 37.98 14.29 13.09
CA ALA A 779 37.27 13.36 13.96
C ALA A 779 37.38 11.92 13.42
N ALA A 780 37.40 10.92 14.31
CA ALA A 780 37.41 9.50 13.93
C ALA A 780 36.19 9.08 13.06
N ALA A 781 35.08 9.81 13.14
CA ALA A 781 33.91 9.63 12.27
C ALA A 781 34.11 10.17 10.83
N VAL A 782 35.18 10.92 10.57
CA VAL A 782 35.57 11.41 9.24
C VAL A 782 36.78 10.61 8.70
N ASP A 783 37.57 10.01 9.58
CA ASP A 783 38.65 9.05 9.23
C ASP A 783 38.51 7.70 9.96
N PRO A 784 37.60 6.81 9.51
CA PRO A 784 37.37 5.51 10.13
C PRO A 784 38.46 4.46 9.89
N LEU A 785 39.46 4.75 9.04
CA LEU A 785 40.59 3.86 8.73
C LEU A 785 41.93 4.35 9.30
N GLY A 786 41.98 5.50 9.98
CA GLY A 786 43.22 6.07 10.50
C GLY A 786 44.22 6.43 9.39
N LEU A 787 43.72 6.91 8.26
CA LEU A 787 44.51 7.35 7.11
C LEU A 787 45.32 8.61 7.41
N VAL A 788 44.89 9.48 8.33
CA VAL A 788 45.60 10.72 8.68
C VAL A 788 46.61 10.47 9.80
N LYS A 789 47.88 10.83 9.57
CA LYS A 789 48.95 10.74 10.58
C LYS A 789 49.64 12.09 10.82
N LYS A 790 50.12 12.28 12.05
CA LYS A 790 50.99 13.40 12.43
C LYS A 790 52.45 13.02 12.17
N GLN A 791 53.14 13.74 11.30
CA GLN A 791 54.58 13.64 11.06
C GLN A 791 55.23 15.00 11.41
N GLY A 792 55.92 15.04 12.54
CA GLY A 792 56.44 16.28 13.12
C GLY A 792 55.31 17.29 13.37
N ASN A 793 55.53 18.54 12.94
CA ASN A 793 54.54 19.61 13.02
C ASN A 793 53.48 19.59 11.90
N THR A 794 53.42 18.55 11.06
CA THR A 794 52.50 18.48 9.91
C THR A 794 51.61 17.24 9.94
N THR A 795 50.35 17.41 9.55
CA THR A 795 49.38 16.32 9.37
C THR A 795 49.26 15.98 7.89
N ARG A 796 49.40 14.69 7.55
CA ARG A 796 49.35 14.20 6.16
C ARG A 796 48.64 12.85 6.10
N ILE A 797 48.15 12.51 4.92
CA ILE A 797 47.54 11.21 4.64
C ILE A 797 48.66 10.18 4.44
N ASN A 798 48.50 9.04 5.10
CA ASN A 798 49.40 7.90 5.08
C ASN A 798 49.20 7.08 3.81
N ASP A 799 49.79 7.55 2.71
CA ASP A 799 49.80 6.90 1.40
C ASP A 799 50.41 5.49 1.38
N THR A 800 51.11 5.08 2.45
CA THR A 800 51.57 3.69 2.68
C THR A 800 50.49 2.74 3.23
N HIS A 801 49.26 3.21 3.47
CA HIS A 801 48.18 2.35 3.97
C HIS A 801 47.80 1.27 2.93
N PRO A 802 47.64 -0.02 3.29
CA PRO A 802 47.46 -1.12 2.33
C PRO A 802 46.39 -0.88 1.26
N ALA A 803 45.20 -0.40 1.64
CA ALA A 803 44.15 -0.10 0.67
C ALA A 803 44.47 1.06 -0.28
N LEU A 804 45.26 2.06 0.16
CA LEU A 804 45.67 3.16 -0.71
C LEU A 804 46.76 2.71 -1.69
N VAL A 805 47.71 1.89 -1.23
CA VAL A 805 48.72 1.25 -2.07
C VAL A 805 48.07 0.36 -3.13
N ALA A 806 47.09 -0.46 -2.74
CA ALA A 806 46.36 -1.33 -3.65
C ALA A 806 45.64 -0.57 -4.79
N LEU A 807 45.04 0.58 -4.46
CA LEU A 807 44.35 1.44 -5.43
C LEU A 807 45.35 2.14 -6.35
N LEU A 808 46.47 2.64 -5.81
CA LEU A 808 47.55 3.22 -6.62
C LEU A 808 48.21 2.20 -7.56
N ASP A 809 48.49 0.98 -7.10
CA ASP A 809 49.12 -0.06 -7.93
C ASP A 809 48.17 -0.58 -9.01
N TYR A 810 46.87 -0.67 -8.73
CA TYR A 810 45.86 -0.95 -9.75
C TYR A 810 45.86 0.15 -10.84
N LEU A 811 45.84 1.43 -10.45
CA LEU A 811 45.85 2.55 -11.40
C LEU A 811 47.18 2.65 -12.18
N ARG A 812 48.33 2.43 -11.56
CA ARG A 812 49.63 2.34 -12.26
C ARG A 812 49.64 1.26 -13.33
N LYS A 813 48.96 0.13 -13.09
CA LYS A 813 48.86 -1.00 -14.02
C LYS A 813 47.85 -0.75 -15.15
N HIS A 814 46.76 -0.03 -14.87
CA HIS A 814 45.64 0.13 -15.80
C HIS A 814 45.53 1.52 -16.46
N GLY A 815 46.30 2.51 -16.00
CA GLY A 815 46.30 3.88 -16.53
C GLY A 815 45.09 4.68 -16.06
N GLU A 816 44.38 5.29 -17.01
CA GLU A 816 43.12 5.99 -16.79
C GLU A 816 41.98 4.98 -16.66
N VAL A 817 41.21 5.08 -15.56
CA VAL A 817 40.10 4.14 -15.27
C VAL A 817 38.84 4.89 -14.84
N ASP A 818 37.73 4.60 -15.51
CA ASP A 818 36.37 5.03 -15.14
C ASP A 818 36.05 4.59 -13.70
N GLY A 819 35.59 5.53 -12.87
CA GLY A 819 35.20 5.29 -11.48
C GLY A 819 34.18 4.15 -11.32
N ARG A 820 33.28 3.93 -12.29
CA ARG A 820 32.37 2.76 -12.30
C ARG A 820 33.14 1.45 -12.34
N LYS A 821 34.12 1.32 -13.24
CA LYS A 821 34.95 0.13 -13.34
C LYS A 821 35.78 -0.07 -12.06
N LEU A 822 36.29 1.02 -11.50
CA LEU A 822 37.03 0.98 -10.23
C LEU A 822 36.13 0.55 -9.04
N LEU A 823 34.86 0.98 -9.00
CA LEU A 823 33.88 0.48 -8.02
C LEU A 823 33.52 -1.00 -8.20
N ASP A 824 33.40 -1.47 -9.45
CA ASP A 824 33.00 -2.84 -9.76
C ASP A 824 34.18 -3.84 -9.56
N ASP A 825 35.42 -3.46 -9.89
CA ASP A 825 36.60 -4.31 -9.71
C ASP A 825 37.02 -4.43 -8.22
N PHE A 826 37.01 -3.33 -7.45
CA PHE A 826 37.28 -3.40 -5.99
C PHE A 826 36.09 -3.93 -5.18
N GLY A 827 34.89 -3.95 -5.75
CA GLY A 827 33.71 -4.57 -5.14
C GLY A 827 33.66 -6.10 -5.27
N ARG A 828 34.51 -6.71 -6.11
CA ARG A 828 34.61 -8.15 -6.35
C ARG A 828 35.74 -8.81 -5.56
N ALA A 829 35.79 -10.13 -5.57
CA ALA A 829 36.93 -10.86 -5.03
C ALA A 829 38.22 -10.47 -5.80
N PRO A 830 39.37 -10.27 -5.12
CA PRO A 830 39.64 -10.62 -3.73
C PRO A 830 39.35 -9.50 -2.70
N PHE A 831 38.87 -8.34 -3.13
CA PHE A 831 38.72 -7.15 -2.30
C PHE A 831 37.37 -7.07 -1.57
N GLY A 832 36.24 -7.12 -2.29
CA GLY A 832 34.90 -7.03 -1.70
C GLY A 832 34.60 -5.71 -0.99
N TRP A 833 35.31 -4.62 -1.32
CA TRP A 833 35.15 -3.33 -0.64
C TRP A 833 33.81 -2.68 -0.99
N PHE A 834 33.20 -2.01 -0.01
CA PHE A 834 31.98 -1.24 -0.24
C PHE A 834 32.26 -0.04 -1.16
N LYS A 835 31.32 0.25 -2.06
CA LYS A 835 31.49 1.32 -3.08
C LYS A 835 31.79 2.69 -2.47
N ASP A 836 31.14 2.99 -1.34
CA ASP A 836 31.32 4.24 -0.61
C ASP A 836 32.71 4.31 0.06
N THR A 837 33.23 3.17 0.51
CA THR A 837 34.59 3.03 1.06
C THR A 837 35.64 3.21 -0.04
N THR A 838 35.42 2.65 -1.24
CA THR A 838 36.29 2.90 -2.39
C THR A 838 36.31 4.38 -2.79
N ARG A 839 35.16 5.08 -2.78
CA ARG A 839 35.11 6.55 -3.00
C ARG A 839 35.86 7.33 -1.91
N TYR A 840 35.74 6.92 -0.65
CA TYR A 840 36.49 7.50 0.47
C TYR A 840 38.02 7.36 0.30
N LEU A 841 38.50 6.18 -0.12
CA LEU A 841 39.92 5.94 -0.41
C LEU A 841 40.43 6.81 -1.58
N VAL A 842 39.62 7.01 -2.63
CA VAL A 842 39.94 7.92 -3.74
C VAL A 842 40.00 9.38 -3.27
N ALA A 843 39.05 9.81 -2.43
CA ALA A 843 39.06 11.16 -1.84
C ALA A 843 40.32 11.40 -0.99
N ALA A 844 40.73 10.42 -0.18
CA ALA A 844 41.97 10.49 0.59
C ALA A 844 43.22 10.60 -0.30
N LEU A 845 43.27 9.86 -1.41
CA LEU A 845 44.40 9.94 -2.35
C LEU A 845 44.44 11.23 -3.18
N LEU A 846 43.29 11.84 -3.49
CA LEU A 846 43.21 13.19 -4.07
C LEU A 846 43.73 14.23 -3.08
N LEU A 847 43.34 14.14 -1.80
CA LEU A 847 43.87 15.02 -0.75
C LEU A 847 45.37 14.86 -0.55
N ALA A 848 45.91 13.63 -0.74
CA ALA A 848 47.34 13.36 -0.73
C ALA A 848 48.07 13.85 -2.00
N GLY A 849 47.37 14.38 -3.01
CA GLY A 849 47.93 14.81 -4.30
C GLY A 849 48.44 13.68 -5.19
N ARG A 850 48.08 12.42 -4.87
CA ARG A 850 48.55 11.20 -5.55
C ARG A 850 47.68 10.80 -6.74
N LEU A 851 46.48 11.36 -6.85
CA LEU A 851 45.54 11.13 -7.96
C LEU A 851 45.09 12.44 -8.60
N ARG A 852 44.63 12.34 -9.83
CA ARG A 852 43.86 13.35 -10.55
C ARG A 852 42.52 12.75 -11.02
N LEU A 853 41.48 13.57 -11.03
CA LEU A 853 40.12 13.17 -11.42
C LEU A 853 39.67 13.94 -12.66
N ARG A 854 39.07 13.29 -13.65
CA ARG A 854 38.41 13.98 -14.77
C ARG A 854 36.93 14.12 -14.49
N VAL A 855 36.47 15.35 -14.26
CA VAL A 855 35.05 15.68 -14.01
C VAL A 855 34.61 16.68 -15.08
N ALA A 856 33.51 16.38 -15.78
CA ALA A 856 33.00 17.21 -16.89
C ALA A 856 34.09 17.63 -17.90
N SER A 857 34.91 16.67 -18.32
CA SER A 857 36.06 16.84 -19.23
C SER A 857 37.20 17.75 -18.73
N GLN A 858 37.22 18.14 -17.45
CA GLN A 858 38.32 18.90 -16.82
C GLN A 858 39.10 18.02 -15.82
N TRP A 859 40.44 18.08 -15.87
CA TRP A 859 41.29 17.40 -14.89
C TRP A 859 41.43 18.23 -13.60
N LEU A 860 41.09 17.61 -12.47
CA LEU A 860 41.19 18.16 -11.13
C LEU A 860 42.34 17.45 -10.40
N LYS A 861 43.41 18.20 -10.09
CA LYS A 861 44.55 17.76 -9.26
C LYS A 861 44.36 18.09 -7.77
N VAL A 862 43.22 18.69 -7.41
CA VAL A 862 42.97 19.40 -6.16
C VAL A 862 41.56 19.10 -5.64
N ALA A 863 41.38 19.05 -4.32
CA ALA A 863 40.09 18.89 -3.66
C ALA A 863 39.30 20.22 -3.65
N GLY A 864 38.67 20.56 -4.77
CA GLY A 864 37.71 21.67 -4.89
C GLY A 864 36.25 21.23 -4.90
N GLU A 865 35.33 22.17 -5.14
CA GLU A 865 33.89 21.90 -5.16
C GLU A 865 33.48 20.91 -6.26
N LYS A 866 34.03 21.00 -7.48
CA LYS A 866 33.73 20.03 -8.56
C LYS A 866 34.29 18.64 -8.24
N ALA A 867 35.42 18.57 -7.53
CA ALA A 867 35.96 17.29 -7.07
C ALA A 867 35.05 16.65 -6.01
N ALA A 868 34.49 17.46 -5.09
CA ALA A 868 33.51 17.01 -4.12
C ALA A 868 32.19 16.58 -4.79
N GLU A 869 31.69 17.31 -5.79
CA GLU A 869 30.52 16.91 -6.59
C GLU A 869 30.75 15.59 -7.33
N GLY A 870 31.92 15.43 -7.97
CA GLY A 870 32.29 14.19 -8.67
C GLY A 870 32.38 12.97 -7.74
N LEU A 871 32.77 13.15 -6.48
CA LEU A 871 32.87 12.08 -5.47
C LEU A 871 31.61 11.92 -4.60
N LYS A 872 30.60 12.79 -4.75
CA LYS A 872 29.43 12.92 -3.86
C LYS A 872 28.61 11.64 -3.66
N ASN A 873 28.38 10.90 -4.75
CA ASN A 873 27.64 9.63 -4.72
C ASN A 873 28.12 8.69 -5.82
N ASN A 874 27.69 7.42 -5.76
CA ASN A 874 28.12 6.39 -6.71
C ASN A 874 27.75 6.67 -8.17
N HIS A 875 26.68 7.43 -8.46
CA HIS A 875 26.29 7.80 -9.83
C HIS A 875 27.09 8.99 -10.38
N ALA A 876 27.48 9.95 -9.52
CA ALA A 876 28.41 11.01 -9.89
C ALA A 876 29.80 10.41 -10.19
N PHE A 877 30.32 9.57 -9.28
CA PHE A 877 31.64 8.96 -9.41
C PHE A 877 31.74 7.98 -10.59
N ALA A 878 30.65 7.33 -10.97
CA ALA A 878 30.55 6.50 -12.19
C ALA A 878 30.63 7.29 -13.51
N LYS A 879 30.94 8.59 -13.47
CA LYS A 879 31.21 9.47 -14.61
C LYS A 879 32.54 10.22 -14.47
N VAL A 880 33.38 9.80 -13.51
CA VAL A 880 34.67 10.42 -13.20
C VAL A 880 35.77 9.45 -13.58
N ASP A 881 36.71 9.89 -14.40
CA ASP A 881 37.90 9.10 -14.71
C ASP A 881 38.99 9.37 -13.67
N VAL A 882 39.64 8.30 -13.20
CA VAL A 882 40.67 8.35 -12.17
C VAL A 882 42.01 7.94 -12.77
N ALA A 883 43.06 8.73 -12.50
CA ALA A 883 44.42 8.42 -12.91
C ALA A 883 45.43 8.83 -11.82
N THR A 884 46.63 8.26 -11.83
CA THR A 884 47.74 8.73 -10.98
C THR A 884 48.11 10.17 -11.32
N ASN A 885 48.55 10.91 -10.31
CA ASN A 885 49.16 12.23 -10.47
C ASN A 885 50.65 12.15 -10.13
N ASP A 886 51.47 12.06 -11.17
CA ASP A 886 52.93 11.97 -11.05
C ASP A 886 53.62 13.36 -11.07
N GLU A 887 52.84 14.44 -11.33
CA GLU A 887 53.30 15.83 -11.28
C GLU A 887 53.23 16.40 -9.86
N THR A 888 54.35 16.30 -9.11
CA THR A 888 54.48 16.96 -7.80
C THR A 888 55.02 18.38 -7.94
N VAL A 889 54.20 19.39 -7.63
CA VAL A 889 54.63 20.80 -7.60
C VAL A 889 55.67 21.00 -6.50
N SER A 890 56.83 21.60 -6.83
CA SER A 890 57.91 21.84 -5.86
C SER A 890 57.53 22.88 -4.81
N GLN A 891 58.12 22.79 -3.60
CA GLN A 891 57.83 23.76 -2.54
C GLN A 891 58.18 25.20 -2.92
N ASP A 892 59.27 25.41 -3.67
CA ASP A 892 59.66 26.74 -4.15
C ASP A 892 58.63 27.34 -5.12
N THR A 893 58.02 26.49 -5.96
CA THR A 893 56.91 26.88 -6.86
C THR A 893 55.67 27.27 -6.06
N LEU A 894 55.34 26.52 -5.00
CA LEU A 894 54.23 26.85 -4.09
C LEU A 894 54.48 28.13 -3.27
N LEU A 895 55.72 28.36 -2.81
CA LEU A 895 56.13 29.58 -2.11
C LEU A 895 56.04 30.82 -3.01
N ARG A 896 56.45 30.70 -4.29
CA ARG A 896 56.28 31.76 -5.30
C ARG A 896 54.81 32.07 -5.55
N ALA A 897 53.98 31.04 -5.74
CA ALA A 897 52.54 31.19 -5.95
C ALA A 897 51.84 31.89 -4.76
N ALA A 898 52.12 31.43 -3.53
CA ALA A 898 51.62 32.03 -2.30
C ALA A 898 52.05 33.51 -2.13
N SER A 899 53.32 33.81 -2.38
CA SER A 899 53.86 35.18 -2.26
C SER A 899 53.23 36.14 -3.29
N ARG A 900 52.98 35.67 -4.51
CA ARG A 900 52.30 36.45 -5.55
C ARG A 900 50.83 36.69 -5.25
N LEU A 901 50.13 35.68 -4.71
CA LEU A 901 48.76 35.86 -4.22
C LEU A 901 48.69 36.87 -3.07
N LEU A 902 49.63 36.85 -2.13
CA LEU A 902 49.75 37.87 -1.08
C LEU A 902 49.91 39.28 -1.68
N GLY A 903 50.74 39.45 -2.71
CA GLY A 903 50.97 40.74 -3.38
C GLY A 903 49.74 41.33 -4.08
N VAL A 904 48.80 40.50 -4.54
CA VAL A 904 47.59 40.96 -5.25
C VAL A 904 46.34 40.99 -4.36
N THR A 905 46.20 40.04 -3.42
CA THR A 905 45.02 39.90 -2.55
C THR A 905 45.19 40.54 -1.16
N GLY A 906 46.42 40.78 -0.72
CA GLY A 906 46.75 41.23 0.64
C GLY A 906 46.58 40.16 1.73
N GLN A 907 46.25 38.91 1.37
CA GLN A 907 46.04 37.82 2.33
C GLN A 907 47.21 36.82 2.34
N ASN A 908 47.63 36.39 3.54
CA ASN A 908 48.67 35.38 3.69
C ASN A 908 48.08 33.98 3.44
N ILE A 909 48.56 33.31 2.40
CA ILE A 909 48.08 32.00 1.94
C ILE A 909 49.18 30.97 2.15
N LEU A 910 48.84 29.81 2.74
CA LEU A 910 49.81 28.75 2.98
C LEU A 910 50.30 28.14 1.65
N PRO A 911 51.60 27.80 1.53
CA PRO A 911 52.20 27.24 0.31
C PRO A 911 51.84 25.75 0.14
N LEU A 912 50.55 25.48 -0.06
CA LEU A 912 49.97 24.17 -0.33
C LEU A 912 49.11 24.26 -1.60
N PRO A 913 49.13 23.25 -2.51
CA PRO A 913 48.44 23.34 -3.79
C PRO A 913 46.94 23.68 -3.65
N GLN A 914 46.28 23.07 -2.65
CA GLN A 914 44.85 23.27 -2.39
C GLN A 914 44.54 24.67 -1.88
N THR A 915 45.37 25.21 -0.98
CA THR A 915 45.17 26.55 -0.40
C THR A 915 45.46 27.65 -1.44
N VAL A 916 46.44 27.44 -2.32
CA VAL A 916 46.73 28.34 -3.46
C VAL A 916 45.59 28.35 -4.48
N SER A 917 45.10 27.17 -4.89
CA SER A 917 43.96 27.05 -5.81
C SER A 917 42.70 27.70 -5.23
N ARG A 918 42.41 27.44 -3.95
CA ARG A 918 41.29 28.06 -3.24
C ARG A 918 41.42 29.59 -3.12
N GLY A 919 42.62 30.11 -2.85
CA GLY A 919 42.87 31.55 -2.82
C GLY A 919 42.59 32.22 -4.18
N VAL A 920 42.88 31.54 -5.28
CA VAL A 920 42.45 31.97 -6.62
C VAL A 920 40.93 31.94 -6.76
N GLN A 921 40.27 30.85 -6.40
CA GLN A 921 38.80 30.74 -6.49
C GLN A 921 38.07 31.81 -5.67
N GLU A 922 38.57 32.17 -4.48
CA GLU A 922 37.95 33.18 -3.61
C GLU A 922 38.12 34.61 -4.14
N HIS A 923 39.27 34.96 -4.74
CA HIS A 923 39.61 36.34 -5.10
C HIS A 923 39.55 36.68 -6.59
N PHE A 924 39.94 35.77 -7.49
CA PHE A 924 40.08 36.09 -8.92
C PHE A 924 38.74 36.35 -9.65
N PRO A 925 37.57 35.77 -9.27
CA PRO A 925 36.28 36.14 -9.86
C PRO A 925 35.85 37.59 -9.53
N ARG A 926 36.47 38.22 -8.52
CA ARG A 926 36.32 39.66 -8.29
C ARG A 926 37.14 40.44 -9.32
N PHE A 927 38.43 40.14 -9.47
CA PHE A 927 39.29 40.80 -10.47
C PHE A 927 38.74 40.67 -11.90
N GLN A 928 38.16 39.51 -12.24
CA GLN A 928 37.52 39.30 -13.54
C GLN A 928 36.38 40.29 -13.79
N ARG A 929 35.54 40.56 -12.77
CA ARG A 929 34.44 41.54 -12.84
C ARG A 929 34.96 42.98 -12.81
N ASP A 930 35.81 43.31 -11.86
CA ASP A 930 36.33 44.66 -11.61
C ASP A 930 37.14 45.21 -12.82
N TYR A 931 37.73 44.32 -13.64
CA TYR A 931 38.47 44.68 -14.85
C TYR A 931 37.77 44.29 -16.16
N ALA A 932 36.47 43.97 -16.16
CA ALA A 932 35.75 43.49 -17.35
C ALA A 932 35.58 44.58 -18.43
N SER A 933 35.28 45.81 -18.03
CA SER A 933 35.06 46.95 -18.93
C SER A 933 36.36 47.62 -19.40
N LEU A 934 37.50 47.35 -18.74
CA LEU A 934 38.74 48.10 -18.88
C LEU A 934 39.29 48.14 -20.32
N ALA A 935 39.12 47.06 -21.09
CA ALA A 935 39.51 47.03 -22.51
C ALA A 935 38.66 47.97 -23.39
N ALA A 936 37.35 48.05 -23.12
CA ALA A 936 36.44 48.94 -23.83
C ALA A 936 36.64 50.41 -23.41
N GLU A 937 36.85 50.65 -22.11
CA GLU A 937 37.15 51.98 -21.56
C GLU A 937 38.47 52.54 -22.14
N LEU A 938 39.55 51.74 -22.21
CA LEU A 938 40.82 52.13 -22.86
C LEU A 938 40.64 52.45 -24.35
N THR A 939 39.87 51.62 -25.07
CA THR A 939 39.60 51.82 -26.50
C THR A 939 38.81 53.11 -26.74
N ALA A 940 37.79 53.38 -25.93
CA ALA A 940 37.01 54.62 -26.01
C ALA A 940 37.83 55.87 -25.65
N ALA A 941 38.80 55.73 -24.75
CA ALA A 941 39.71 56.80 -24.34
C ALA A 941 40.88 57.04 -25.31
N GLY A 942 41.03 56.23 -26.36
CA GLY A 942 42.13 56.31 -27.33
C GLY A 942 43.49 55.87 -26.77
N LEU A 943 43.51 55.06 -25.71
CA LEU A 943 44.72 54.71 -24.96
C LEU A 943 45.23 53.28 -25.28
N PRO A 944 46.56 53.06 -25.24
CA PRO A 944 47.15 51.74 -25.44
C PRO A 944 46.84 50.78 -24.27
N GLY A 945 46.97 49.47 -24.54
CA GLY A 945 46.79 48.42 -23.54
C GLY A 945 45.44 47.67 -23.60
N ALA A 946 44.52 48.02 -24.50
CA ALA A 946 43.25 47.29 -24.67
C ALA A 946 43.45 45.79 -24.94
N GLU A 947 44.42 45.43 -25.78
CA GLU A 947 44.84 44.03 -26.03
C GLU A 947 45.36 43.34 -24.76
N ARG A 948 46.12 44.05 -23.92
CA ARG A 948 46.65 43.52 -22.64
C ARG A 948 45.51 43.23 -21.65
N ALA A 949 44.54 44.12 -21.55
CA ALA A 949 43.31 43.91 -20.77
C ALA A 949 42.47 42.72 -21.31
N GLY A 950 42.38 42.59 -22.63
CA GLY A 950 41.73 41.43 -23.28
C GLY A 950 42.45 40.10 -23.01
N ARG A 951 43.79 40.08 -22.99
CA ARG A 951 44.60 38.91 -22.59
C ARG A 951 44.43 38.58 -21.11
N LEU A 952 44.45 39.59 -20.23
CA LEU A 952 44.21 39.40 -18.80
C LEU A 952 42.88 38.70 -18.52
N GLN A 953 41.79 39.13 -19.18
CA GLN A 953 40.48 38.49 -19.04
C GLN A 953 40.48 37.02 -19.49
N LYS A 954 41.20 36.69 -20.58
CA LYS A 954 41.37 35.31 -21.05
C LYS A 954 42.19 34.47 -20.04
N GLN A 955 43.29 35.01 -19.52
CA GLN A 955 44.15 34.35 -18.53
C GLN A 955 43.41 34.09 -17.20
N LEU A 956 42.67 35.07 -16.69
CA LEU A 956 41.80 34.90 -15.52
C LEU A 956 40.76 33.80 -15.74
N SER A 957 40.12 33.81 -16.91
CA SER A 957 39.13 32.78 -17.28
C SER A 957 39.73 31.37 -17.39
N GLN A 958 40.98 31.25 -17.84
CA GLN A 958 41.71 29.98 -17.93
C GLN A 958 42.15 29.46 -16.56
N VAL A 959 42.73 30.32 -15.71
CA VAL A 959 43.23 29.94 -14.38
C VAL A 959 42.10 29.61 -13.40
N LEU A 960 40.87 30.07 -13.66
CA LEU A 960 39.67 29.67 -12.91
C LEU A 960 39.03 28.34 -13.37
N GLN A 961 39.51 27.70 -14.44
CA GLN A 961 39.01 26.38 -14.86
C GLN A 961 39.47 25.28 -13.91
N GLY A 962 38.75 24.14 -13.89
CA GLY A 962 39.17 22.95 -13.15
C GLY A 962 39.43 23.17 -11.66
N ASP A 963 38.59 23.95 -10.97
CA ASP A 963 38.78 24.35 -9.56
C ASP A 963 40.10 25.09 -9.28
N ALA A 964 40.61 25.81 -10.29
CA ALA A 964 41.92 26.43 -10.28
C ALA A 964 43.07 25.43 -10.00
N SER A 965 42.91 24.17 -10.39
CA SER A 965 43.88 23.08 -10.14
C SER A 965 45.29 23.36 -10.68
N GLU A 966 45.41 24.15 -11.74
CA GLU A 966 46.68 24.57 -12.34
C GLU A 966 47.21 25.90 -11.77
N ALA A 967 46.46 26.62 -10.94
CA ALA A 967 46.93 27.86 -10.31
C ALA A 967 48.25 27.72 -9.53
N PRO A 968 48.52 26.62 -8.78
CA PRO A 968 49.81 26.41 -8.14
C PRO A 968 50.99 26.39 -9.12
N THR A 969 50.76 25.86 -10.32
CA THR A 969 51.75 25.80 -11.41
C THR A 969 51.88 27.16 -12.10
N VAL A 970 50.76 27.75 -12.53
CA VAL A 970 50.74 29.01 -13.30
C VAL A 970 51.22 30.21 -12.48
N LEU A 971 50.81 30.31 -11.22
CA LEU A 971 51.27 31.38 -10.32
C LEU A 971 52.65 31.10 -9.73
N GLY A 972 53.12 29.85 -9.78
CA GLY A 972 54.42 29.43 -9.28
C GLY A 972 55.55 29.44 -10.31
N ALA A 973 55.26 29.67 -11.59
CA ALA A 973 56.22 29.76 -12.69
C ALA A 973 57.33 30.81 -12.44
N GLU A 974 58.45 30.75 -13.16
CA GLU A 974 59.53 31.74 -12.96
C GLU A 974 59.07 33.16 -13.28
N GLU A 975 58.41 33.36 -14.42
CA GLU A 975 57.75 34.60 -14.82
C GLU A 975 56.23 34.42 -14.85
N CYS A 976 55.45 35.46 -14.58
CA CYS A 976 53.99 35.35 -14.46
C CYS A 976 53.26 36.63 -14.92
N GLU A 977 53.13 36.80 -16.25
CA GLU A 977 52.46 37.93 -16.93
C GLU A 977 51.07 38.26 -16.34
N LEU A 978 50.35 37.25 -15.83
CA LEU A 978 49.04 37.40 -15.19
C LEU A 978 49.09 38.29 -13.94
N ILE A 979 50.09 38.11 -13.08
CA ILE A 979 50.24 38.92 -11.86
C ILE A 979 50.66 40.34 -12.21
N ASP A 980 51.59 40.50 -13.15
CA ASP A 980 52.05 41.81 -13.61
C ASP A 980 50.93 42.59 -14.32
N SER A 981 50.07 41.90 -15.06
CA SER A 981 48.89 42.48 -15.72
C SER A 981 47.76 42.78 -14.73
N LEU A 982 47.59 42.01 -13.64
CA LEU A 982 46.67 42.33 -12.55
C LEU A 982 47.10 43.60 -11.79
N LEU A 983 48.40 43.78 -11.55
CA LEU A 983 48.95 44.99 -10.93
C LEU A 983 48.82 46.21 -11.85
N TRP A 984 49.11 46.07 -13.15
CA TRP A 984 48.89 47.12 -14.15
C TRP A 984 47.41 47.52 -14.25
N ALA A 985 46.48 46.55 -14.35
CA ALA A 985 45.05 46.83 -14.43
C ALA A 985 44.51 47.56 -13.20
N ARG A 986 45.07 47.28 -12.00
CA ARG A 986 44.73 47.99 -10.76
C ARG A 986 45.09 49.47 -10.83
N GLU A 987 46.28 49.83 -11.32
CA GLU A 987 46.69 51.24 -11.42
C GLU A 987 45.97 51.97 -12.57
N VAL A 988 45.69 51.29 -13.70
CA VAL A 988 44.83 51.84 -14.77
C VAL A 988 43.42 52.14 -14.26
N ARG A 989 42.80 51.19 -13.54
CA ARG A 989 41.45 51.38 -12.98
C ARG A 989 41.41 52.56 -12.02
N LYS A 990 42.38 52.65 -11.12
CA LYS A 990 42.55 53.77 -10.18
C LYS A 990 42.75 55.12 -10.90
N ALA A 991 43.44 55.15 -12.03
CA ALA A 991 43.56 56.37 -12.84
C ALA A 991 42.23 56.75 -13.53
N PHE A 992 41.45 55.78 -13.99
CA PHE A 992 40.13 55.99 -14.58
C PHE A 992 39.09 56.45 -13.57
N ASP A 993 39.10 55.88 -12.35
CA ASP A 993 38.28 56.34 -11.22
C ASP A 993 38.64 57.80 -10.81
N GLN A 994 39.88 58.24 -11.07
CA GLN A 994 40.32 59.65 -10.95
C GLN A 994 40.02 60.51 -12.21
N LYS A 995 39.05 60.09 -13.05
CA LYS A 995 38.61 60.81 -14.27
C LYS A 995 39.72 61.07 -15.31
N LEU A 996 40.82 60.32 -15.30
CA LEU A 996 41.87 60.53 -16.31
C LEU A 996 41.38 60.23 -17.73
N HIS A 997 40.40 59.34 -17.89
CA HIS A 997 39.78 59.04 -19.18
C HIS A 997 39.07 60.26 -19.81
N GLU A 998 38.42 61.14 -19.01
CA GLU A 998 37.82 62.40 -19.50
C GLU A 998 38.89 63.34 -20.08
N VAL A 999 40.05 63.41 -19.40
CA VAL A 999 41.20 64.22 -19.80
C VAL A 999 41.79 63.71 -21.11
N THR A 1000 41.96 62.39 -21.28
CA THR A 1000 42.57 61.82 -22.48
C THR A 1000 41.65 61.87 -23.69
N ILE A 1001 40.33 61.72 -23.51
CA ILE A 1001 39.32 61.96 -24.56
C ILE A 1001 39.39 63.42 -25.03
N THR A 1002 39.32 64.38 -24.10
CA THR A 1002 39.37 65.82 -24.43
C THR A 1002 40.68 66.20 -25.12
N ALA A 1003 41.81 65.63 -24.69
CA ALA A 1003 43.10 65.82 -25.35
C ALA A 1003 43.11 65.25 -26.78
N GLY A 1004 42.59 64.02 -26.98
CA GLY A 1004 42.47 63.39 -28.29
C GLY A 1004 41.59 64.18 -29.26
N GLU A 1005 40.48 64.76 -28.79
CA GLU A 1005 39.61 65.62 -29.59
C GLU A 1005 40.34 66.89 -30.05
N LEU A 1006 41.02 67.61 -29.14
CA LEU A 1006 41.78 68.81 -29.49
C LEU A 1006 42.94 68.50 -30.46
N LEU A 1007 43.67 67.41 -30.24
CA LEU A 1007 44.75 66.96 -31.13
C LEU A 1007 44.25 66.63 -32.55
N ARG A 1008 43.03 66.09 -32.67
CA ARG A 1008 42.41 65.79 -33.97
C ARG A 1008 41.92 67.05 -34.68
N GLU A 1009 41.36 68.00 -33.95
CA GLU A 1009 40.57 69.09 -34.55
C GLU A 1009 41.35 70.40 -34.76
N ILE A 1010 42.37 70.71 -33.95
CA ILE A 1010 43.22 71.89 -34.17
C ILE A 1010 43.90 71.88 -35.56
N PRO A 1011 44.44 70.74 -36.08
CA PRO A 1011 45.00 70.68 -37.44
C PRO A 1011 44.01 70.89 -38.58
N LEU A 1012 42.69 70.83 -38.31
CA LEU A 1012 41.63 71.02 -39.31
C LEU A 1012 41.22 72.49 -39.49
N LEU A 1013 41.71 73.40 -38.63
CA LEU A 1013 41.46 74.84 -38.75
C LEU A 1013 42.12 75.44 -40.02
N PRO A 1014 41.56 76.54 -40.57
CA PRO A 1014 42.13 77.19 -41.76
C PRO A 1014 43.49 77.83 -41.45
N LYS A 1015 44.45 77.71 -42.37
CA LYS A 1015 45.84 78.19 -42.24
C LYS A 1015 46.01 79.69 -42.47
N LEU A 1016 45.00 80.49 -42.15
CA LEU A 1016 44.92 81.93 -42.44
C LEU A 1016 44.52 82.67 -41.16
N GLY A 1017 45.04 83.90 -41.00
CA GLY A 1017 44.76 84.73 -39.83
C GLY A 1017 45.17 84.09 -38.50
N ALA A 1018 44.47 84.46 -37.43
CA ALA A 1018 44.70 83.96 -36.07
C ALA A 1018 44.55 82.44 -35.93
N ALA A 1019 43.76 81.78 -36.79
CA ALA A 1019 43.62 80.32 -36.81
C ALA A 1019 44.92 79.63 -37.26
N GLY A 1020 45.67 80.24 -38.18
CA GLY A 1020 47.01 79.78 -38.57
C GLY A 1020 48.06 79.99 -37.48
N ALA A 1021 47.97 81.09 -36.72
CA ALA A 1021 48.84 81.35 -35.57
C ALA A 1021 48.62 80.31 -34.46
N LEU A 1022 47.36 80.03 -34.10
CA LEU A 1022 46.99 78.99 -33.13
C LEU A 1022 47.57 77.62 -33.49
N GLN A 1023 47.54 77.22 -34.78
CA GLN A 1023 48.15 75.96 -35.23
C GLN A 1023 49.67 75.92 -35.03
N GLN A 1024 50.37 77.04 -35.16
CA GLN A 1024 51.83 77.09 -34.96
C GLN A 1024 52.20 77.13 -33.47
N GLU A 1025 51.51 77.95 -32.69
CA GLU A 1025 51.77 78.11 -31.25
C GLU A 1025 51.41 76.87 -30.42
N SER A 1026 50.37 76.13 -30.83
CA SER A 1026 49.98 74.87 -30.17
C SER A 1026 50.81 73.65 -30.58
N ALA A 1027 51.59 73.71 -31.67
CA ALA A 1027 52.22 72.54 -32.28
C ALA A 1027 53.12 71.74 -31.31
N THR A 1028 53.91 72.41 -30.47
CA THR A 1028 54.76 71.77 -29.44
C THR A 1028 53.93 71.12 -28.35
N VAL A 1029 52.93 71.83 -27.80
CA VAL A 1029 52.02 71.30 -26.77
C VAL A 1029 51.23 70.10 -27.29
N CYS A 1030 50.79 70.14 -28.54
CA CYS A 1030 50.13 69.02 -29.22
C CYS A 1030 51.07 67.81 -29.38
N SER A 1031 52.34 68.02 -29.78
CA SER A 1031 53.31 66.93 -29.89
C SER A 1031 53.63 66.27 -28.54
N GLU A 1032 53.73 67.05 -27.47
CA GLU A 1032 53.96 66.52 -26.12
C GLU A 1032 52.74 65.73 -25.60
N LEU A 1033 51.51 66.23 -25.82
CA LEU A 1033 50.28 65.52 -25.48
C LEU A 1033 50.13 64.20 -26.23
N ALA A 1034 50.41 64.18 -27.54
CA ALA A 1034 50.37 62.95 -28.34
C ALA A 1034 51.33 61.90 -27.78
N GLY A 1035 52.59 62.28 -27.50
CA GLY A 1035 53.59 61.38 -26.92
C GLY A 1035 53.25 60.85 -25.52
N PHE A 1036 52.45 61.57 -24.73
CA PHE A 1036 51.94 61.05 -23.45
C PHE A 1036 50.78 60.06 -23.61
N LEU A 1037 49.95 60.21 -24.65
CA LEU A 1037 48.83 59.31 -24.94
C LEU A 1037 49.28 57.96 -25.54
N GLU A 1038 50.42 57.92 -26.22
CA GLU A 1038 51.01 56.69 -26.80
C GLU A 1038 51.64 55.74 -25.76
N ARG A 1039 51.74 56.12 -24.48
CA ARG A 1039 52.41 55.35 -23.42
C ARG A 1039 51.49 54.37 -22.71
N GLU A 1040 51.89 53.10 -22.58
CA GLU A 1040 51.17 52.09 -21.75
C GLU A 1040 51.14 52.45 -20.26
N ASP A 1041 52.03 53.33 -19.79
CA ASP A 1041 52.10 53.85 -18.43
C ASP A 1041 51.59 55.31 -18.31
N PHE A 1042 50.64 55.72 -19.16
CA PHE A 1042 50.01 57.05 -19.15
C PHE A 1042 49.55 57.53 -17.75
N PHE A 1043 49.17 56.60 -16.86
CA PHE A 1043 48.78 56.90 -15.48
C PHE A 1043 49.93 57.45 -14.62
N ALA A 1044 51.19 57.18 -14.97
CA ALA A 1044 52.36 57.76 -14.31
C ALA A 1044 52.59 59.24 -14.68
N VAL A 1045 52.18 59.66 -15.88
CA VAL A 1045 52.27 61.05 -16.39
C VAL A 1045 50.93 61.79 -16.34
N ALA A 1046 50.00 61.33 -15.49
CA ALA A 1046 48.66 61.88 -15.36
C ALA A 1046 48.60 63.37 -14.96
N ALA A 1047 49.60 63.85 -14.21
CA ALA A 1047 49.71 65.26 -13.84
C ALA A 1047 50.13 66.13 -15.04
N ASP A 1048 51.11 65.68 -15.81
CA ASP A 1048 51.62 66.39 -16.99
C ASP A 1048 50.57 66.44 -18.11
N LEU A 1049 49.84 65.34 -18.34
CA LEU A 1049 48.68 65.28 -19.25
C LEU A 1049 47.64 66.35 -18.93
N ARG A 1050 47.22 66.47 -17.66
CA ARG A 1050 46.27 67.50 -17.22
C ARG A 1050 46.81 68.91 -17.40
N HIS A 1051 48.08 69.14 -17.07
CA HIS A 1051 48.71 70.45 -17.19
C HIS A 1051 48.84 70.89 -18.65
N ARG A 1052 49.29 70.02 -19.55
CA ARG A 1052 49.39 70.32 -20.99
C ARG A 1052 48.05 70.48 -21.67
N LEU A 1053 47.04 69.69 -21.29
CA LEU A 1053 45.66 69.90 -21.77
C LEU A 1053 45.16 71.31 -21.42
N HIS A 1054 45.39 71.75 -20.18
CA HIS A 1054 44.99 73.09 -19.75
C HIS A 1054 45.72 74.19 -20.52
N SER A 1055 47.04 74.06 -20.73
CA SER A 1055 47.79 75.00 -21.57
C SER A 1055 47.27 75.04 -23.01
N LEU A 1056 46.89 73.90 -23.59
CA LEU A 1056 46.30 73.84 -24.93
C LEU A 1056 44.92 74.51 -24.98
N GLN A 1057 44.09 74.32 -23.97
CA GLN A 1057 42.78 75.00 -23.85
C GLN A 1057 42.93 76.52 -23.72
N LEU A 1058 43.95 77.01 -23.00
CA LEU A 1058 44.25 78.44 -22.92
C LEU A 1058 44.68 79.03 -24.27
N LEU A 1059 45.53 78.32 -25.03
CA LEU A 1059 45.90 78.72 -26.40
C LEU A 1059 44.68 78.74 -27.33
N VAL A 1060 43.85 77.69 -27.30
CA VAL A 1060 42.61 77.61 -28.10
C VAL A 1060 41.67 78.78 -27.77
N LYS A 1061 41.51 79.14 -26.49
CA LYS A 1061 40.70 80.29 -26.08
C LYS A 1061 41.28 81.62 -26.59
N ALA A 1062 42.58 81.84 -26.45
CA ALA A 1062 43.23 83.05 -26.94
C ALA A 1062 43.10 83.19 -28.47
N GLY A 1063 43.32 82.10 -29.21
CA GLY A 1063 43.11 82.06 -30.66
C GLY A 1063 41.64 82.27 -31.08
N ALA A 1064 40.69 81.81 -30.27
CA ALA A 1064 39.25 82.05 -30.47
C ALA A 1064 38.88 83.53 -30.32
N GLU A 1065 39.37 84.19 -29.27
CA GLU A 1065 39.18 85.62 -29.04
C GLU A 1065 39.86 86.46 -30.14
N GLN A 1066 41.07 86.07 -30.57
CA GLN A 1066 41.80 86.77 -31.62
C GLN A 1066 41.14 86.62 -33.01
N LEU A 1067 40.67 85.41 -33.38
CA LEU A 1067 39.95 85.19 -34.64
C LEU A 1067 38.60 85.91 -34.66
N THR A 1068 37.91 85.97 -33.51
CA THR A 1068 36.70 86.79 -33.33
C THR A 1068 36.98 88.24 -33.69
N ASN A 1069 38.00 88.84 -33.09
CA ASN A 1069 38.36 90.24 -33.33
C ASN A 1069 38.77 90.49 -34.81
N GLU A 1070 39.54 89.59 -35.41
CA GLU A 1070 39.96 89.69 -36.82
C GLU A 1070 38.74 89.68 -37.75
N PHE A 1071 37.81 88.76 -37.54
CA PHE A 1071 36.63 88.61 -38.40
C PHE A 1071 35.60 89.75 -38.22
N THR A 1072 35.37 90.23 -37.00
CA THR A 1072 34.49 91.39 -36.77
C THR A 1072 35.08 92.66 -37.38
N THR A 1073 36.38 92.91 -37.21
CA THR A 1073 37.06 94.06 -37.82
C THR A 1073 36.98 94.02 -39.36
N ALA A 1074 37.12 92.83 -39.96
CA ALA A 1074 36.95 92.66 -41.40
C ALA A 1074 35.51 92.90 -41.87
N LEU A 1075 34.51 92.50 -41.07
CA LEU A 1075 33.09 92.73 -41.35
C LEU A 1075 32.75 94.24 -41.36
N ASP A 1076 33.29 94.99 -40.39
CA ASP A 1076 33.06 96.43 -40.27
C ASP A 1076 33.71 97.21 -41.43
N LEU A 1077 34.93 96.83 -41.83
CA LEU A 1077 35.57 97.35 -43.05
C LEU A 1077 34.74 97.09 -44.32
N GLU A 1078 34.17 95.89 -44.46
CA GLU A 1078 33.30 95.53 -45.61
C GLU A 1078 32.00 96.35 -45.63
N ARG A 1079 31.39 96.62 -44.46
CA ARG A 1079 30.19 97.47 -44.31
C ARG A 1079 30.46 98.92 -44.73
N ASP A 1080 31.54 99.50 -44.23
CA ASP A 1080 31.89 100.89 -44.52
C ASP A 1080 32.34 101.08 -45.98
N ALA A 1081 32.93 100.04 -46.59
CA ALA A 1081 33.18 100.00 -48.03
C ALA A 1081 31.89 100.04 -48.87
N ILE A 1082 30.77 99.47 -48.40
CA ILE A 1082 29.47 99.59 -49.10
C ILE A 1082 28.93 101.01 -48.98
N ARG A 1083 28.92 101.57 -47.76
CA ARG A 1083 28.43 102.91 -47.43
C ARG A 1083 29.17 104.05 -48.15
N SER A 1084 30.44 103.84 -48.47
CA SER A 1084 31.30 104.83 -49.14
C SER A 1084 31.25 104.77 -50.69
N THR A 1085 30.47 103.86 -51.29
CA THR A 1085 30.33 103.82 -52.75
C THR A 1085 29.58 105.05 -53.31
N PRO A 1086 29.93 105.54 -54.52
CA PRO A 1086 29.19 106.63 -55.16
C PRO A 1086 27.70 106.30 -55.40
N VAL A 1087 27.41 105.01 -55.58
CA VAL A 1087 26.05 104.46 -55.76
C VAL A 1087 25.22 104.68 -54.48
N TRP A 1088 25.76 104.37 -53.30
CA TRP A 1088 25.09 104.62 -52.02
C TRP A 1088 24.70 106.09 -51.83
N ALA A 1089 25.58 107.03 -52.22
CA ALA A 1089 25.31 108.46 -52.13
C ALA A 1089 24.17 108.94 -53.07
N SER A 1090 23.84 108.17 -54.11
CA SER A 1090 22.77 108.48 -55.07
C SER A 1090 21.37 108.00 -54.65
N LEU A 1091 21.27 107.13 -53.63
CA LEU A 1091 20.00 106.58 -53.15
C LEU A 1091 19.21 107.62 -52.32
N PRO A 1092 17.87 107.52 -52.26
CA PRO A 1092 17.04 108.28 -51.32
C PRO A 1092 17.45 108.06 -49.86
N GLU A 1093 17.15 109.04 -49.01
CA GLU A 1093 17.51 109.00 -47.57
C GLU A 1093 16.81 107.84 -46.83
N ALA A 1094 15.56 107.52 -47.19
CA ALA A 1094 14.84 106.37 -46.65
C ALA A 1094 15.49 105.02 -47.04
N ASP A 1095 15.82 104.83 -48.33
CA ASP A 1095 16.47 103.60 -48.82
C ASP A 1095 17.85 103.41 -48.17
N ARG A 1096 18.61 104.50 -47.94
CA ARG A 1096 19.89 104.46 -47.19
C ARG A 1096 19.73 104.05 -45.73
N ALA A 1097 18.66 104.50 -45.06
CA ALA A 1097 18.39 104.12 -43.68
C ALA A 1097 18.11 102.61 -43.57
N THR A 1098 17.21 102.08 -44.41
CA THR A 1098 16.85 100.65 -44.41
C THR A 1098 18.05 99.74 -44.74
N PHE A 1099 18.86 100.10 -45.75
CA PHE A 1099 20.05 99.30 -46.04
C PHE A 1099 21.14 99.43 -44.96
N SER A 1100 21.21 100.53 -44.18
CA SER A 1100 22.11 100.59 -43.04
C SER A 1100 21.67 99.65 -41.93
N GLU A 1101 20.38 99.60 -41.58
CA GLU A 1101 19.85 98.65 -40.60
C GLU A 1101 20.11 97.19 -41.03
N GLU A 1102 19.92 96.84 -42.30
CA GLU A 1102 20.26 95.50 -42.83
C GLU A 1102 21.77 95.19 -42.74
N LEU A 1103 22.65 96.18 -42.89
CA LEU A 1103 24.10 96.01 -42.75
C LEU A 1103 24.53 95.91 -41.28
N ASP A 1104 23.98 96.74 -40.39
CA ASP A 1104 24.28 96.76 -38.95
C ASP A 1104 23.76 95.51 -38.22
N ALA A 1105 22.73 94.85 -38.74
CA ALA A 1105 22.18 93.60 -38.18
C ALA A 1105 23.08 92.35 -38.32
N LEU A 1106 24.15 92.40 -39.12
CA LEU A 1106 25.09 91.29 -39.31
C LEU A 1106 26.07 91.16 -38.13
N ASP A 1107 25.87 90.20 -37.22
CA ASP A 1107 26.83 89.88 -36.16
C ASP A 1107 27.33 88.43 -36.28
N LEU A 1108 28.63 88.25 -36.03
CA LEU A 1108 29.31 86.95 -36.02
C LEU A 1108 29.27 86.31 -34.62
N GLY A 1109 29.12 87.13 -33.58
CA GLY A 1109 29.24 86.74 -32.18
C GLY A 1109 30.68 86.39 -31.77
N THR A 1110 30.85 85.92 -30.54
CA THR A 1110 32.17 85.61 -29.96
C THR A 1110 32.43 84.10 -29.84
N ALA A 1111 33.67 83.68 -30.07
CA ALA A 1111 34.14 82.32 -29.79
C ALA A 1111 35.09 82.30 -28.58
N THR A 1112 34.92 81.33 -27.68
CA THR A 1112 35.81 81.12 -26.51
C THR A 1112 36.37 79.70 -26.40
N ASP A 1113 35.96 78.80 -27.30
CA ASP A 1113 36.35 77.39 -27.35
C ASP A 1113 36.41 76.90 -28.82
N LEU A 1114 36.81 75.63 -29.01
CA LEU A 1114 36.99 75.07 -30.35
C LEU A 1114 35.67 74.92 -31.13
N ALA A 1115 34.57 74.64 -30.43
CA ALA A 1115 33.24 74.56 -31.02
C ALA A 1115 32.74 75.94 -31.51
N GLY A 1116 32.94 76.98 -30.69
CA GLY A 1116 32.71 78.38 -31.04
C GLY A 1116 33.57 78.82 -32.22
N LEU A 1117 34.85 78.45 -32.27
CA LEU A 1117 35.75 78.71 -33.41
C LEU A 1117 35.18 78.17 -34.72
N ARG A 1118 34.71 76.91 -34.71
CA ARG A 1118 34.11 76.28 -35.89
C ARG A 1118 32.80 76.96 -36.31
N ALA A 1119 31.97 77.35 -35.35
CA ALA A 1119 30.74 78.10 -35.62
C ALA A 1119 31.03 79.49 -36.19
N LEU A 1120 32.05 80.18 -35.68
CA LEU A 1120 32.49 81.51 -36.11
C LEU A 1120 32.99 81.50 -37.56
N VAL A 1121 33.80 80.51 -37.96
CA VAL A 1121 34.27 80.35 -39.35
C VAL A 1121 33.10 80.14 -40.32
N ASN A 1122 32.11 79.33 -39.96
CA ASN A 1122 30.91 79.13 -40.76
C ASN A 1122 30.08 80.43 -40.88
N ARG A 1123 29.87 81.15 -39.76
CA ARG A 1123 29.15 82.43 -39.76
C ARG A 1123 29.85 83.51 -40.60
N LYS A 1124 31.19 83.55 -40.64
CA LYS A 1124 31.93 84.50 -41.48
C LYS A 1124 31.66 84.25 -42.97
N LEU A 1125 31.70 82.99 -43.41
CA LEU A 1125 31.34 82.59 -44.78
C LEU A 1125 29.90 82.98 -45.13
N GLU A 1126 28.95 82.78 -44.21
CA GLU A 1126 27.56 83.18 -44.39
C GLU A 1126 27.43 84.71 -44.51
N ALA A 1127 28.07 85.48 -43.61
CA ALA A 1127 28.07 86.94 -43.60
C ALA A 1127 28.67 87.54 -44.88
N ASP A 1128 29.79 87.01 -45.37
CA ASP A 1128 30.42 87.49 -46.61
C ASP A 1128 29.52 87.23 -47.84
N SER A 1129 28.79 86.11 -47.85
CA SER A 1129 27.76 85.84 -48.87
C SER A 1129 26.56 86.80 -48.80
N LEU A 1130 26.24 87.32 -47.61
CA LEU A 1130 25.17 88.28 -47.40
C LEU A 1130 25.62 89.69 -47.81
N LEU A 1131 26.80 90.13 -47.40
CA LEU A 1131 27.42 91.40 -47.83
C LEU A 1131 27.54 91.51 -49.35
N THR A 1132 27.96 90.42 -50.01
CA THR A 1132 28.01 90.35 -51.48
C THR A 1132 26.63 90.53 -52.12
N ARG A 1133 25.58 89.92 -51.53
CA ARG A 1133 24.20 90.11 -51.97
C ARG A 1133 23.67 91.53 -51.68
N MET A 1134 24.07 92.15 -50.57
CA MET A 1134 23.68 93.53 -50.26
C MET A 1134 24.30 94.54 -51.23
N ARG A 1135 25.56 94.36 -51.63
CA ARG A 1135 26.16 95.17 -52.73
C ARG A 1135 25.31 95.13 -54.00
N ALA A 1136 24.94 93.93 -54.44
CA ALA A 1136 24.10 93.75 -55.63
C ALA A 1136 22.70 94.37 -55.47
N LYS A 1137 22.06 94.28 -54.29
CA LYS A 1137 20.78 94.96 -54.00
C LYS A 1137 20.90 96.48 -54.13
N VAL A 1138 21.93 97.07 -53.52
CA VAL A 1138 22.19 98.52 -53.52
C VAL A 1138 22.37 99.04 -54.95
N GLU A 1139 23.14 98.32 -55.77
CA GLU A 1139 23.33 98.66 -57.18
C GLU A 1139 22.05 98.53 -58.02
N ALA A 1140 21.32 97.42 -57.87
CA ALA A 1140 20.05 97.22 -58.58
C ALA A 1140 19.02 98.31 -58.24
N ARG A 1141 18.93 98.71 -56.95
CA ARG A 1141 18.00 99.75 -56.51
C ARG A 1141 18.33 101.13 -57.07
N ALA A 1142 19.61 101.48 -57.17
CA ALA A 1142 20.03 102.71 -57.81
C ALA A 1142 19.70 102.73 -59.32
N GLN A 1143 19.78 101.57 -60.00
CA GLN A 1143 19.40 101.43 -61.41
C GLN A 1143 17.88 101.59 -61.63
N GLU A 1144 17.03 101.02 -60.76
CA GLU A 1144 15.57 101.25 -60.83
C GLU A 1144 15.21 102.73 -60.73
N ILE A 1145 15.83 103.45 -59.79
CA ILE A 1145 15.54 104.88 -59.53
C ILE A 1145 16.00 105.76 -60.70
N ALA A 1146 17.06 105.37 -61.40
CA ALA A 1146 17.46 106.02 -62.65
C ALA A 1146 16.45 105.77 -63.79
N ALA A 1147 15.83 104.59 -63.86
CA ALA A 1147 14.88 104.21 -64.91
C ALA A 1147 13.50 104.88 -64.76
N VAL A 1148 13.00 105.07 -63.53
CA VAL A 1148 11.66 105.66 -63.27
C VAL A 1148 11.57 107.16 -63.63
N ARG A 1149 12.70 107.84 -63.85
CA ARG A 1149 12.75 109.29 -64.06
C ARG A 1149 12.33 109.76 -65.47
N ASN A 1150 12.13 108.84 -66.44
CA ASN A 1150 11.79 109.15 -67.83
C ASN A 1150 10.71 108.21 -68.41
N LEU A 1151 9.41 108.55 -68.30
CA LEU A 1151 8.31 108.28 -69.28
C LEU A 1151 6.90 108.59 -68.68
N PRO A 1152 5.91 109.10 -69.47
CA PRO A 1152 4.52 109.33 -69.03
C PRO A 1152 3.51 108.21 -69.45
N PRO A 1153 2.28 108.15 -68.87
CA PRO A 1153 1.38 106.98 -68.88
C PRO A 1153 0.26 107.00 -69.96
N PRO A 1154 -0.33 105.84 -70.36
CA PRO A 1154 -1.73 105.48 -69.97
C PRO A 1154 -1.98 103.92 -69.91
N PRO A 1155 -3.19 103.34 -70.13
CA PRO A 1155 -4.34 103.17 -69.20
C PRO A 1155 -4.74 101.67 -68.94
N ALA A 1156 -5.86 101.41 -68.24
CA ALA A 1156 -6.46 100.08 -67.94
C ALA A 1156 -7.85 99.89 -68.65
N PRO A 1157 -8.63 98.77 -68.54
CA PRO A 1157 -8.46 97.48 -67.82
C PRO A 1157 -8.91 96.17 -68.59
N THR A 1158 -8.69 94.95 -68.03
CA THR A 1158 -9.62 93.77 -67.91
C THR A 1158 -8.91 92.46 -67.45
N ALA A 1159 -9.67 91.44 -66.97
CA ALA A 1159 -9.23 90.18 -66.30
C ALA A 1159 -9.72 88.91 -67.08
N PRO A 1160 -9.60 87.61 -66.65
CA PRO A 1160 -9.05 86.92 -65.44
C PRO A 1160 -7.91 85.90 -65.82
N PRO A 1161 -7.63 84.68 -65.25
CA PRO A 1161 -8.08 83.92 -64.04
C PRO A 1161 -6.96 83.27 -63.14
N PRO A 1162 -7.29 82.45 -62.10
CA PRO A 1162 -6.35 81.79 -61.14
C PRO A 1162 -6.46 80.23 -61.18
N PRO A 1163 -6.04 79.40 -60.17
CA PRO A 1163 -5.02 79.45 -59.10
C PRO A 1163 -3.95 78.30 -59.31
N PRO A 1164 -3.15 77.77 -58.33
CA PRO A 1164 -3.64 77.03 -57.14
C PRO A 1164 -2.92 77.32 -55.81
N SER A 1165 -3.69 77.24 -54.73
CA SER A 1165 -3.21 77.11 -53.34
C SER A 1165 -2.82 75.65 -53.03
N GLY A 1166 -1.70 75.44 -52.32
CA GLY A 1166 -1.32 74.14 -51.76
C GLY A 1166 -0.88 74.26 -50.30
N GLY A 1167 -1.81 74.06 -49.37
CA GLY A 1167 -1.48 73.98 -47.94
C GLY A 1167 -0.79 72.65 -47.63
N LYS A 1168 0.30 72.67 -46.84
CA LYS A 1168 0.93 71.43 -46.36
C LYS A 1168 0.02 70.73 -45.34
N PRO A 1169 -0.13 69.39 -45.41
CA PRO A 1169 -0.93 68.64 -44.45
C PRO A 1169 -0.25 68.57 -43.07
N ALA A 1170 -1.05 68.46 -42.02
CA ALA A 1170 -0.55 68.17 -40.68
C ALA A 1170 0.03 66.73 -40.60
N PRO A 1171 1.08 66.49 -39.80
CA PRO A 1171 1.73 65.19 -39.70
C PRO A 1171 0.81 64.13 -39.08
N ALA A 1172 0.98 62.88 -39.52
CA ALA A 1172 0.32 61.72 -38.95
C ALA A 1172 1.09 61.25 -37.70
N ARG A 1173 0.43 61.24 -36.53
CA ARG A 1173 1.01 60.68 -35.30
C ARG A 1173 0.69 59.20 -35.20
N ILE A 1174 1.72 58.36 -35.18
CA ILE A 1174 1.62 56.91 -35.11
C ILE A 1174 2.29 56.44 -33.82
N LYS A 1175 1.64 55.53 -33.09
CA LYS A 1175 2.15 55.00 -31.81
C LYS A 1175 2.79 53.64 -32.01
N ALA A 1176 4.08 53.53 -31.68
CA ALA A 1176 4.84 52.31 -31.79
C ALA A 1176 5.30 51.81 -30.41
N ARG A 1177 5.20 50.51 -30.15
CA ARG A 1177 5.70 49.94 -28.89
C ARG A 1177 7.21 49.80 -28.91
N ARG A 1178 7.86 50.02 -27.76
CA ARG A 1178 9.31 49.81 -27.58
C ARG A 1178 9.78 48.38 -27.88
N ARG A 1179 8.89 47.38 -27.82
CA ARG A 1179 9.21 45.98 -28.18
C ARG A 1179 7.96 45.25 -28.68
N TYR A 1180 8.14 44.45 -29.73
CA TYR A 1180 7.11 43.55 -30.27
C TYR A 1180 7.56 42.10 -30.12
N GLU A 1181 6.66 41.22 -29.67
CA GLU A 1181 7.00 39.85 -29.27
C GLU A 1181 6.96 38.83 -30.42
N SER A 1182 6.42 39.20 -31.58
CA SER A 1182 6.46 38.38 -32.80
C SER A 1182 6.32 39.24 -34.06
N GLY A 1183 6.77 38.73 -35.21
CA GLY A 1183 6.64 39.43 -36.50
C GLY A 1183 5.19 39.71 -36.91
N ALA A 1184 4.23 38.87 -36.48
CA ALA A 1184 2.80 39.11 -36.71
C ALA A 1184 2.28 40.33 -35.94
N ALA A 1185 2.86 40.66 -34.78
CA ALA A 1185 2.49 41.84 -34.00
C ALA A 1185 3.01 43.17 -34.59
N VAL A 1186 3.95 43.12 -35.55
CA VAL A 1186 4.53 44.31 -36.22
C VAL A 1186 3.78 44.68 -37.50
N GLN A 1187 3.08 43.72 -38.11
CA GLN A 1187 2.28 43.92 -39.35
C GLN A 1187 1.32 45.13 -39.31
N PRO A 1188 0.59 45.42 -38.22
CA PRO A 1188 -0.28 46.60 -38.17
C PRO A 1188 0.49 47.92 -38.30
N LEU A 1189 1.64 48.05 -37.61
CA LEU A 1189 2.49 49.24 -37.67
C LEU A 1189 3.11 49.43 -39.05
N ILE A 1190 3.55 48.34 -39.69
CA ILE A 1190 4.08 48.39 -41.07
C ILE A 1190 2.99 48.92 -42.02
N LYS A 1191 1.75 48.46 -41.86
CA LYS A 1191 0.64 48.92 -42.69
C LYS A 1191 0.30 50.39 -42.46
N GLU A 1192 0.21 50.85 -41.20
CA GLU A 1192 -0.05 52.28 -40.91
C GLU A 1192 1.06 53.21 -41.43
N LEU A 1193 2.32 52.76 -41.41
CA LEU A 1193 3.45 53.50 -42.00
C LEU A 1193 3.41 53.51 -43.53
N GLN A 1194 2.98 52.42 -44.16
CA GLN A 1194 2.75 52.35 -45.60
C GLN A 1194 1.58 53.25 -46.04
N ASP A 1195 0.43 53.18 -45.35
CA ASP A 1195 -0.74 54.02 -45.62
C ASP A 1195 -0.44 55.53 -45.43
N ALA A 1196 0.54 55.89 -44.58
CA ALA A 1196 1.03 57.26 -44.41
C ALA A 1196 2.02 57.69 -45.50
N ALA A 1197 2.90 56.80 -45.94
CA ALA A 1197 3.86 57.04 -47.02
C ALA A 1197 3.18 57.15 -48.40
N ASP A 1198 2.22 56.25 -48.68
CA ASP A 1198 1.40 56.29 -49.91
C ASP A 1198 0.51 57.55 -49.98
N ALA A 1199 0.30 58.23 -48.85
CA ALA A 1199 -0.41 59.50 -48.74
C ALA A 1199 0.50 60.74 -48.64
N ASP A 1200 1.82 60.57 -48.82
CA ASP A 1200 2.87 61.60 -48.77
C ASP A 1200 2.76 62.56 -47.57
N ARG A 1201 2.42 62.02 -46.39
CA ARG A 1201 2.29 62.78 -45.13
C ARG A 1201 3.52 62.58 -44.24
N PRO A 1202 4.09 63.65 -43.66
CA PRO A 1202 5.15 63.50 -42.65
C PRO A 1202 4.61 62.76 -41.42
N VAL A 1203 5.43 61.87 -40.85
CA VAL A 1203 5.04 60.99 -39.73
C VAL A 1203 5.81 61.36 -38.46
N ASP A 1204 5.09 61.56 -37.35
CA ASP A 1204 5.65 61.62 -35.99
C ASP A 1204 5.41 60.26 -35.30
N LEU A 1205 6.47 59.59 -34.90
CA LEU A 1205 6.41 58.31 -34.17
C LEU A 1205 6.54 58.51 -32.66
N GLU A 1206 5.45 58.31 -31.92
CA GLU A 1206 5.46 58.27 -30.45
C GLU A 1206 5.76 56.84 -29.97
N LEU A 1207 6.76 56.68 -29.11
CA LEU A 1207 7.14 55.38 -28.53
C LEU A 1207 6.43 55.14 -27.19
N GLU A 1208 5.60 54.09 -27.12
CA GLU A 1208 5.01 53.53 -25.87
C GLU A 1208 5.88 52.40 -25.28
#